data_AF-A0A7J4CSA4-F1
#
_entry.id   AF-A0A7J4CSA4-F1
#
_cell.length_a   1.000
_cell.length_b   1.000
_cell.length_c   1.000
_cell.angle_alpha   90.00
_cell.angle_beta   90.00
_cell.angle_gamma   90.00
#
_symmetry.space_group_name_H-M   'P 1'
#
loop_
_entity.id
_entity.type
_entity.pdbx_description
1 polymer ?
#
loop_
_entity_poly.entity_id
_entity_poly.type
_entity_poly.pdbx_seq_one_letter_code
_entity_poly.pdbx_strand_id
1 'polypeptide(L)'
;MSGRDELLARDGERFAKEIENYQIWLDEHAEECYQLAQRARQQGLDHTLEVEIPRASDLASRTEKLLINHLDGVEIADDIRTMLETHDREITAITMAQKVARHFREEGHDTVKSIDVGLRVGLAILTEAVLVAPLEGISEVRLLHNIDGSPFLSLHFAGPIRAAGGTAQALAVLIGDMIRRDLGIGPYLPTTPEVERVKEEFGLYRGNLQYRPPPDEIDTIVRACPVMINGESTESIECSGFGECRNVDEARIRGGVLLVIGEGLCLKAPKIQKHTERLRVPGWEFISAFAAKGGDDAGNGVQARRQIKPVRKFMNDIIAGRPVFGEPSNPGGFRLRYGRPRTSGLAAGSLNPVSMRAMDDFLTVGTQMKIERPGKACAVTPCDEADGPWLLLEDGRFLRVDDEATWERVGSETLTIWDNGELVLGFGEFLENNKRLVPSAYSNDWWASDLLDALDDKGLLDFIDITGLAQDELPDGAPASPPGGSVETTRKKWHQFLRALRLNWPQAKAISHRFATSMPPPHNPWWADLPLEWIEPMLAILQKSHVENGVLRIVGGVKGWDPSPLLQFQFEEFQGETPGPEVHLCEPLLDDKIAEMETLRVHGLPKASALVLGLAHHHDGDDLLITSGWEALLEGLGFGLQKGKVEQIVDARIHLQARSEKLLQVAALLKIEEVRRGALDAKKAQIRIAAETDARQKGYNIGDTERMGKEAMDEVLDPGPDNPLLLDESFSLEDEHRVDGAMWLVRKTSELRWEHSAPVRIGTRMARPEKAAPREMRPAVHSLFPIGMAGGPQRRLAVAADKGILRVQVRKRFCVRCDAGSGLLTCIAQTSAGEVCGGRCEPRTEAENSTARRMGVMQSLPIQNIIDAARNNLDIRMPQIVKCVKGLMSKGQTPEALEKGILRAAHRLPVFRDGTIRFDMSDVPITHFRPREINVSIERLRQLGYTIDVDGQELRDGEQVVELYPQDFIVSKRAEDFLLRTTQFVDDLLVRFYGLEPFYN
;
A
#
# COMPACT_ATOMS: atom_id res chain seq x y z
N MET A 1 -8.93 -15.35 -32.48
CA MET A 1 -7.96 -15.57 -31.39
C MET A 1 -7.30 -14.23 -31.13
N SER A 2 -7.25 -13.79 -29.88
CA SER A 2 -6.57 -12.53 -29.54
C SER A 2 -5.06 -12.69 -29.78
N GLY A 3 -4.32 -11.61 -30.06
CA GLY A 3 -2.85 -11.67 -30.23
C GLY A 3 -2.13 -12.29 -29.02
N ARG A 4 -2.74 -12.17 -27.84
CA ARG A 4 -2.35 -12.84 -26.59
C ARG A 4 -2.40 -14.37 -26.68
N ASP A 5 -3.38 -14.92 -27.39
CA ASP A 5 -3.51 -16.38 -27.57
C ASP A 5 -2.44 -16.94 -28.52
N GLU A 6 -1.93 -16.15 -29.47
CA GLU A 6 -0.85 -16.57 -30.38
C GLU A 6 0.55 -16.48 -29.74
N LEU A 7 0.80 -15.50 -28.88
CA LEU A 7 2.04 -15.38 -28.10
C LEU A 7 2.15 -16.46 -27.02
N LEU A 8 1.05 -16.72 -26.30
CA LEU A 8 0.96 -17.86 -25.37
C LEU A 8 1.09 -19.21 -26.09
N ALA A 9 0.58 -19.33 -27.33
CA ALA A 9 0.66 -20.57 -28.10
C ALA A 9 2.03 -20.87 -28.72
N ARG A 10 2.87 -19.86 -28.99
CA ARG A 10 4.22 -20.07 -29.56
C ARG A 10 5.35 -20.10 -28.54
N ASP A 11 5.23 -19.37 -27.42
CA ASP A 11 6.29 -19.26 -26.41
C ASP A 11 5.93 -19.93 -25.07
N GLY A 12 4.70 -20.42 -24.91
CA GLY A 12 4.25 -21.09 -23.68
C GLY A 12 5.02 -22.37 -23.36
N GLU A 13 5.38 -23.17 -24.38
CA GLU A 13 6.21 -24.37 -24.16
C GLU A 13 7.63 -24.02 -23.72
N ARG A 14 8.24 -22.99 -24.32
CA ARG A 14 9.57 -22.50 -23.92
C ARG A 14 9.54 -21.99 -22.49
N PHE A 15 8.60 -21.10 -22.18
CA PHE A 15 8.46 -20.49 -20.86
C PHE A 15 8.15 -21.54 -19.79
N ALA A 16 7.24 -22.48 -20.07
CA ALA A 16 6.95 -23.59 -19.16
C ALA A 16 8.21 -24.42 -18.87
N LYS A 17 9.01 -24.71 -19.89
CA LYS A 17 10.28 -25.42 -19.74
C LYS A 17 11.34 -24.62 -18.98
N GLU A 18 11.43 -23.31 -19.22
CA GLU A 18 12.32 -22.42 -18.48
C GLU A 18 11.96 -22.38 -16.99
N ILE A 19 10.68 -22.21 -16.67
CA ILE A 19 10.16 -22.23 -15.29
C ILE A 19 10.34 -23.60 -14.64
N GLU A 20 10.11 -24.69 -15.38
CA GLU A 20 10.36 -26.05 -14.89
C GLU A 20 11.84 -26.27 -14.55
N ASN A 21 12.74 -25.89 -15.45
CA ASN A 21 14.19 -25.98 -15.20
C ASN A 21 14.62 -25.11 -14.02
N TYR A 22 14.08 -23.90 -13.90
CA TYR A 22 14.32 -22.99 -12.78
C TYR A 22 13.85 -23.59 -11.46
N GLN A 23 12.65 -24.17 -11.44
CA GLN A 23 12.10 -24.83 -10.25
C GLN A 23 12.92 -26.06 -9.86
N ILE A 24 13.33 -26.90 -10.83
CA ILE A 24 14.21 -28.05 -10.58
C ILE A 24 15.53 -27.58 -9.97
N TRP A 25 16.15 -26.56 -10.56
CA TRP A 25 17.41 -26.00 -10.06
C TRP A 25 17.26 -25.53 -8.61
N LEU A 26 16.19 -24.81 -8.27
CA LEU A 26 15.91 -24.38 -6.89
C LEU A 26 15.66 -25.55 -5.95
N ASP A 27 14.90 -26.55 -6.38
CA ASP A 27 14.57 -27.70 -5.55
C ASP A 27 15.80 -28.57 -5.25
N GLU A 28 16.72 -28.72 -6.20
CA GLU A 28 18.00 -29.40 -6.04
C GLU A 28 18.89 -28.66 -5.02
N HIS A 29 19.11 -27.35 -5.20
CA HIS A 29 19.95 -26.56 -4.28
C HIS A 29 19.34 -26.44 -2.88
N ALA A 30 18.00 -26.36 -2.78
CA ALA A 30 17.31 -26.41 -1.50
C ALA A 30 17.52 -27.78 -0.83
N GLU A 31 17.40 -28.88 -1.59
CA GLU A 31 17.61 -30.23 -1.07
C GLU A 31 19.05 -30.42 -0.55
N GLU A 32 20.06 -29.92 -1.26
CA GLU A 32 21.45 -29.91 -0.78
C GLU A 32 21.59 -29.23 0.58
N CYS A 33 20.95 -28.07 0.76
CA CYS A 33 20.94 -27.34 2.03
C CYS A 33 20.24 -28.15 3.14
N TYR A 34 19.11 -28.79 2.84
CA TYR A 34 18.39 -29.64 3.79
C TYR A 34 19.20 -30.86 4.20
N GLN A 35 19.87 -31.53 3.26
CA GLN A 35 20.72 -32.68 3.55
C GLN A 35 21.92 -32.28 4.43
N LEU A 36 22.56 -31.15 4.15
CA LEU A 36 23.61 -30.60 4.99
C LEU A 36 23.11 -30.31 6.40
N ALA A 37 21.99 -29.59 6.53
CA ALA A 37 21.38 -29.26 7.82
C ALA A 37 20.96 -30.51 8.60
N GLN A 38 20.42 -31.52 7.92
CA GLN A 38 20.00 -32.78 8.53
C GLN A 38 21.22 -33.57 9.06
N ARG A 39 22.32 -33.64 8.31
CA ARG A 39 23.57 -34.24 8.79
C ARG A 39 24.09 -33.54 10.05
N ALA A 40 24.02 -32.21 10.10
CA ALA A 40 24.40 -31.44 11.28
C ALA A 40 23.47 -31.74 12.48
N ARG A 41 22.15 -31.77 12.27
CA ARG A 41 21.16 -32.06 13.33
C ARG A 41 21.25 -33.48 13.90
N GLN A 42 21.53 -34.48 13.07
CA GLN A 42 21.69 -35.87 13.49
C GLN A 42 22.84 -36.09 14.48
N GLN A 43 23.80 -35.16 14.57
CA GLN A 43 24.87 -35.21 15.59
C GLN A 43 24.35 -35.01 17.01
N GLY A 44 23.10 -34.54 17.19
CA GLY A 44 22.47 -34.41 18.50
C GLY A 44 22.97 -33.25 19.36
N LEU A 45 23.67 -32.29 18.74
CA LEU A 45 24.18 -31.07 19.38
C LEU A 45 23.11 -29.97 19.53
N ASP A 46 21.94 -30.17 18.89
CA ASP A 46 20.81 -29.24 18.87
C ASP A 46 19.58 -29.77 19.62
N HIS A 47 18.52 -28.95 19.67
CA HIS A 47 17.28 -29.25 20.38
C HIS A 47 16.60 -30.53 19.85
N THR A 48 16.56 -30.67 18.53
CA THR A 48 15.96 -31.78 17.78
C THR A 48 17.03 -32.49 16.94
N LEU A 49 16.76 -33.74 16.57
CA LEU A 49 17.61 -34.51 15.64
C LEU A 49 17.28 -34.26 14.17
N GLU A 50 16.24 -33.47 13.91
CA GLU A 50 15.70 -33.19 12.57
C GLU A 50 15.60 -31.68 12.35
N VAL A 51 15.62 -31.28 11.09
CA VAL A 51 15.40 -29.88 10.69
C VAL A 51 13.98 -29.44 11.06
N GLU A 52 13.87 -28.36 11.84
CA GLU A 52 12.59 -27.89 12.40
C GLU A 52 11.74 -27.06 11.43
N ILE A 53 12.28 -26.71 10.25
CA ILE A 53 11.59 -25.91 9.23
C ILE A 53 11.22 -26.86 8.06
N PRO A 54 9.98 -27.38 7.99
CA PRO A 54 9.61 -28.31 6.94
C PRO A 54 9.46 -27.62 5.59
N ARG A 55 9.80 -28.31 4.48
CA ARG A 55 9.48 -27.87 3.12
C ARG A 55 7.98 -27.98 2.88
N ALA A 56 7.40 -27.07 2.10
CA ALA A 56 6.05 -27.21 1.57
C ALA A 56 6.05 -26.70 0.13
N SER A 57 5.49 -27.49 -0.79
CA SER A 57 5.46 -27.18 -2.21
C SER A 57 4.39 -26.13 -2.54
N ASP A 58 3.25 -26.18 -1.86
CA ASP A 58 2.08 -25.37 -2.19
C ASP A 58 1.25 -25.00 -0.95
N LEU A 59 0.20 -24.21 -1.17
CA LEU A 59 -0.75 -23.78 -0.14
C LEU A 59 -1.36 -24.97 0.61
N ALA A 60 -1.72 -26.02 -0.12
CA ALA A 60 -2.31 -27.23 0.43
C ALA A 60 -1.36 -27.91 1.44
N SER A 61 -0.11 -28.15 1.02
CA SER A 61 0.93 -28.74 1.88
C SER A 61 1.28 -27.84 3.06
N ARG A 62 1.33 -26.51 2.86
CA ARG A 62 1.57 -25.56 3.96
C ARG A 62 0.45 -25.64 4.99
N THR A 63 -0.80 -25.68 4.56
CA THR A 63 -1.98 -25.75 5.44
C THR A 63 -1.95 -27.01 6.30
N GLU A 64 -1.71 -28.16 5.68
CA GLU A 64 -1.63 -29.44 6.37
C GLU A 64 -0.46 -29.49 7.38
N LYS A 65 0.75 -29.08 6.96
CA LYS A 65 1.93 -29.07 7.84
C LYS A 65 1.81 -28.06 8.97
N LEU A 66 1.19 -26.91 8.73
CA LEU A 66 0.94 -25.90 9.77
C LEU A 66 0.02 -26.44 10.87
N LEU A 67 -0.97 -27.25 10.50
CA LEU A 67 -2.02 -27.76 11.38
C LEU A 67 -1.80 -29.22 11.79
N ILE A 68 -0.60 -29.78 11.62
CA ILE A 68 -0.31 -31.19 11.88
C ILE A 68 -0.71 -31.65 13.29
N ASN A 69 -0.57 -30.78 14.30
CA ASN A 69 -0.94 -31.06 15.69
C ASN A 69 -2.45 -30.98 15.97
N HIS A 70 -3.24 -30.48 15.02
CA HIS A 70 -4.69 -30.31 15.12
C HIS A 70 -5.47 -31.31 14.25
N LEU A 71 -4.86 -31.79 13.17
CA LEU A 71 -5.50 -32.66 12.18
C LEU A 71 -5.55 -34.14 12.60
N ASP A 72 -4.96 -34.56 13.71
CA ASP A 72 -4.95 -35.96 14.20
C ASP A 72 -4.53 -37.02 13.13
N GLY A 73 -3.78 -36.61 12.09
CA GLY A 73 -3.38 -37.48 10.98
C GLY A 73 -4.28 -37.45 9.75
N VAL A 74 -5.32 -36.61 9.72
CA VAL A 74 -6.17 -36.38 8.54
C VAL A 74 -5.38 -35.63 7.47
N GLU A 75 -5.30 -36.22 6.28
CA GLU A 75 -4.70 -35.62 5.09
C GLU A 75 -5.75 -34.74 4.39
N ILE A 76 -5.42 -33.46 4.20
CA ILE A 76 -6.33 -32.46 3.62
C ILE A 76 -5.73 -31.80 2.38
N ALA A 77 -4.45 -32.04 2.07
CA ALA A 77 -3.77 -31.35 0.99
C ALA A 77 -4.39 -31.61 -0.39
N ASP A 78 -4.69 -32.86 -0.74
CA ASP A 78 -5.25 -33.20 -2.05
C ASP A 78 -6.67 -32.68 -2.26
N ASP A 79 -7.46 -32.66 -1.18
CA ASP A 79 -8.78 -32.05 -1.18
C ASP A 79 -8.72 -30.55 -1.45
N ILE A 80 -7.77 -29.84 -0.82
CA ILE A 80 -7.56 -28.41 -1.04
C ILE A 80 -7.16 -28.16 -2.51
N ARG A 81 -6.24 -28.96 -3.07
CA ARG A 81 -5.81 -28.83 -4.47
C ARG A 81 -6.99 -28.96 -5.42
N THR A 82 -7.76 -30.03 -5.27
CA THR A 82 -8.94 -30.31 -6.09
C THR A 82 -9.96 -29.16 -6.03
N MET A 83 -10.17 -28.56 -4.86
CA MET A 83 -11.09 -27.43 -4.73
C MET A 83 -10.54 -26.13 -5.35
N LEU A 84 -9.23 -25.87 -5.26
CA LEU A 84 -8.61 -24.66 -5.83
C LEU A 84 -8.61 -24.65 -7.37
N GLU A 85 -8.72 -25.81 -8.03
CA GLU A 85 -8.87 -25.88 -9.49
C GLU A 85 -10.22 -25.33 -9.97
N THR A 86 -11.24 -25.37 -9.11
CA THR A 86 -12.64 -25.08 -9.48
C THR A 86 -13.21 -23.84 -8.79
N HIS A 87 -12.64 -23.45 -7.64
CA HIS A 87 -13.15 -22.38 -6.80
C HIS A 87 -12.03 -21.39 -6.44
N ASP A 88 -12.41 -20.16 -6.11
CA ASP A 88 -11.46 -19.20 -5.56
C ASP A 88 -11.10 -19.54 -4.10
N ARG A 89 -9.98 -18.95 -3.64
CA ARG A 89 -9.42 -19.22 -2.31
C ARG A 89 -10.44 -19.04 -1.19
N GLU A 90 -11.27 -17.99 -1.25
CA GLU A 90 -12.26 -17.68 -0.22
C GLU A 90 -13.39 -18.73 -0.17
N ILE A 91 -13.90 -19.19 -1.32
CA ILE A 91 -14.88 -20.28 -1.34
C ILE A 91 -14.23 -21.58 -0.86
N THR A 92 -13.04 -21.90 -1.38
CA THR A 92 -12.31 -23.11 -0.98
C THR A 92 -12.09 -23.15 0.53
N ALA A 93 -11.71 -22.03 1.16
CA ALA A 93 -11.56 -21.94 2.60
C ALA A 93 -12.84 -22.30 3.37
N ILE A 94 -13.97 -21.75 2.93
CA ILE A 94 -15.28 -21.99 3.56
C ILE A 94 -15.72 -23.45 3.40
N THR A 95 -15.65 -23.97 2.17
CA THR A 95 -16.11 -25.33 1.85
C THR A 95 -15.21 -26.38 2.49
N MET A 96 -13.90 -26.18 2.49
CA MET A 96 -12.97 -27.07 3.20
C MET A 96 -13.19 -27.04 4.70
N ALA A 97 -13.44 -25.87 5.29
CA ALA A 97 -13.72 -25.76 6.71
C ALA A 97 -14.98 -26.57 7.12
N GLN A 98 -16.06 -26.49 6.32
CA GLN A 98 -17.26 -27.31 6.52
C GLN A 98 -16.98 -28.80 6.32
N LYS A 99 -16.25 -29.17 5.26
CA LYS A 99 -15.92 -30.58 4.95
C LYS A 99 -15.13 -31.21 6.09
N VAL A 100 -14.07 -30.56 6.56
CA VAL A 100 -13.22 -31.05 7.66
C VAL A 100 -14.00 -31.12 8.97
N ALA A 101 -14.80 -30.10 9.30
CA ALA A 101 -15.61 -30.13 10.52
C ALA A 101 -16.65 -31.28 10.50
N ARG A 102 -17.28 -31.57 9.36
CA ARG A 102 -18.19 -32.70 9.22
C ARG A 102 -17.46 -34.04 9.35
N HIS A 103 -16.31 -34.17 8.70
CA HIS A 103 -15.50 -35.38 8.76
C HIS A 103 -15.08 -35.72 10.21
N PHE A 104 -14.54 -34.75 10.95
CA PHE A 104 -14.21 -34.94 12.36
C PHE A 104 -15.42 -35.35 13.22
N ARG A 105 -16.60 -34.80 12.89
CA ARG A 105 -17.83 -35.15 13.58
C ARG A 105 -18.26 -36.60 13.29
N GLU A 106 -18.12 -37.04 12.04
CA GLU A 106 -18.40 -38.42 11.60
C GLU A 106 -17.44 -39.44 12.21
N GLU A 107 -16.17 -39.06 12.42
CA GLU A 107 -15.16 -39.87 13.11
C GLU A 107 -15.35 -39.95 14.64
N GLY A 108 -16.38 -39.27 15.18
CA GLY A 108 -16.77 -39.36 16.58
C GLY A 108 -16.03 -38.37 17.50
N HIS A 109 -15.35 -37.37 16.97
CA HIS A 109 -14.78 -36.30 17.78
C HIS A 109 -15.86 -35.39 18.38
N ASP A 110 -15.50 -34.71 19.46
CA ASP A 110 -16.38 -33.72 20.09
C ASP A 110 -16.74 -32.58 19.14
N THR A 111 -17.93 -32.01 19.31
CA THR A 111 -18.43 -30.92 18.48
C THR A 111 -17.52 -29.71 18.52
N VAL A 112 -16.98 -29.36 19.71
CA VAL A 112 -16.07 -28.21 19.86
C VAL A 112 -14.78 -28.45 19.09
N LYS A 113 -14.20 -29.66 19.21
CA LYS A 113 -12.98 -30.02 18.47
C LYS A 113 -13.19 -29.95 16.97
N SER A 114 -14.33 -30.47 16.49
CA SER A 114 -14.67 -30.48 15.07
C SER A 114 -14.77 -29.05 14.49
N ILE A 115 -15.37 -28.12 15.25
CA ILE A 115 -15.47 -26.71 14.85
C ILE A 115 -14.11 -26.02 14.90
N ASP A 116 -13.31 -26.24 15.95
CA ASP A 116 -11.98 -25.63 16.09
C ASP A 116 -11.07 -26.03 14.91
N VAL A 117 -10.99 -27.32 14.58
CA VAL A 117 -10.17 -27.81 13.46
C VAL A 117 -10.66 -27.24 12.12
N GLY A 118 -11.98 -27.29 11.85
CA GLY A 118 -12.54 -26.73 10.62
C GLY A 118 -12.26 -25.24 10.48
N LEU A 119 -12.43 -24.46 11.55
CA LEU A 119 -12.16 -23.02 11.57
C LEU A 119 -10.68 -22.72 11.33
N ARG A 120 -9.77 -23.48 11.94
CA ARG A 120 -8.31 -23.34 11.74
C ARG A 120 -7.91 -23.66 10.31
N VAL A 121 -8.47 -24.71 9.69
CA VAL A 121 -8.23 -25.04 8.27
C VAL A 121 -8.72 -23.92 7.37
N GLY A 122 -9.94 -23.43 7.55
CA GLY A 122 -10.47 -22.33 6.77
C GLY A 122 -9.62 -21.06 6.91
N LEU A 123 -9.24 -20.69 8.13
CA LEU A 123 -8.38 -19.53 8.37
C LEU A 123 -6.97 -19.72 7.81
N ALA A 124 -6.40 -20.92 7.86
CA ALA A 124 -5.11 -21.23 7.27
C ALA A 124 -5.14 -21.06 5.74
N ILE A 125 -6.18 -21.54 5.05
CA ILE A 125 -6.33 -21.34 3.60
C ILE A 125 -6.44 -19.84 3.27
N LEU A 126 -7.24 -19.07 4.05
CA LEU A 126 -7.39 -17.62 3.85
C LEU A 126 -6.10 -16.82 4.08
N THR A 127 -5.27 -17.30 5.00
CA THR A 127 -3.99 -16.66 5.36
C THR A 127 -2.78 -17.29 4.66
N GLU A 128 -3.06 -18.07 3.62
CA GLU A 128 -2.10 -18.81 2.80
C GLU A 128 -1.17 -19.76 3.59
N ALA A 129 -1.56 -20.08 4.81
CA ALA A 129 -0.78 -20.78 5.82
C ALA A 129 0.61 -20.14 6.09
N VAL A 130 0.71 -18.82 5.87
CA VAL A 130 1.94 -18.03 6.12
C VAL A 130 1.87 -17.32 7.48
N LEU A 131 0.66 -17.03 7.95
CA LEU A 131 0.44 -16.25 9.17
C LEU A 131 0.23 -17.14 10.38
N VAL A 132 0.58 -16.62 11.56
CA VAL A 132 0.37 -17.31 12.85
C VAL A 132 -1.10 -17.32 13.30
N ALA A 133 -1.98 -16.59 12.62
CA ALA A 133 -3.37 -16.42 13.01
C ALA A 133 -4.18 -17.73 13.17
N PRO A 134 -4.01 -18.77 12.33
CA PRO A 134 -4.66 -20.08 12.54
C PRO A 134 -4.20 -20.81 13.79
N LEU A 135 -3.00 -20.50 14.32
CA LEU A 135 -2.45 -21.13 15.51
C LEU A 135 -2.72 -20.29 16.78
N GLU A 136 -2.35 -19.01 16.74
CA GLU A 136 -2.37 -18.10 17.90
C GLU A 136 -3.52 -17.07 17.86
N GLY A 137 -4.19 -16.89 16.72
CA GLY A 137 -5.26 -15.91 16.57
C GLY A 137 -6.60 -16.37 17.14
N ILE A 138 -6.87 -17.68 17.12
CA ILE A 138 -8.02 -18.32 17.75
C ILE A 138 -7.52 -19.04 19.00
N SER A 139 -7.84 -18.51 20.18
CA SER A 139 -7.41 -19.10 21.45
C SER A 139 -8.23 -20.35 21.77
N GLU A 140 -9.55 -20.29 21.62
CA GLU A 140 -10.46 -21.38 21.89
C GLU A 140 -11.80 -21.23 21.17
N VAL A 141 -12.52 -22.33 21.06
CA VAL A 141 -13.90 -22.40 20.58
C VAL A 141 -14.76 -22.95 21.72
N ARG A 142 -15.93 -22.34 21.99
CA ARG A 142 -16.84 -22.79 23.03
C ARG A 142 -18.27 -22.88 22.52
N LEU A 143 -19.02 -23.83 23.07
CA LEU A 143 -20.48 -23.88 22.96
C LEU A 143 -21.08 -23.33 24.25
N LEU A 144 -21.74 -22.19 24.15
CA LEU A 144 -22.43 -21.54 25.25
C LEU A 144 -23.95 -21.65 25.05
N HIS A 145 -24.74 -21.21 26.02
CA HIS A 145 -26.19 -21.29 25.96
C HIS A 145 -26.79 -19.89 25.97
N ASN A 146 -27.88 -19.68 25.23
CA ASN A 146 -28.71 -18.46 25.27
C ASN A 146 -29.58 -18.42 26.53
N ILE A 147 -30.37 -17.36 26.73
CA ILE A 147 -31.31 -17.29 27.88
C ILE A 147 -32.36 -18.39 27.81
N ASP A 148 -32.81 -18.75 26.62
CA ASP A 148 -33.78 -19.82 26.37
C ASP A 148 -33.18 -21.24 26.48
N GLY A 149 -31.89 -21.36 26.79
CA GLY A 149 -31.18 -22.63 26.89
C GLY A 149 -30.75 -23.23 25.55
N SER A 150 -30.98 -22.57 24.42
CA SER A 150 -30.47 -23.03 23.12
C SER A 150 -28.94 -22.87 23.05
N PRO A 151 -28.19 -23.87 22.53
CA PRO A 151 -26.74 -23.78 22.38
C PRO A 151 -26.36 -22.90 21.19
N PHE A 152 -25.31 -22.09 21.35
CA PHE A 152 -24.74 -21.24 20.30
C PHE A 152 -23.21 -21.30 20.29
N LEU A 153 -22.60 -20.86 19.18
CA LEU A 153 -21.15 -20.85 18.99
C LEU A 153 -20.53 -19.54 19.51
N SER A 154 -19.50 -19.66 20.35
CA SER A 154 -18.64 -18.55 20.80
C SER A 154 -17.20 -18.77 20.34
N LEU A 155 -16.65 -17.80 19.61
CA LEU A 155 -15.28 -17.83 19.08
C LEU A 155 -14.40 -16.90 19.90
N HIS A 156 -13.35 -17.44 20.52
CA HIS A 156 -12.43 -16.63 21.32
C HIS A 156 -11.21 -16.24 20.49
N PHE A 157 -11.10 -14.94 20.22
CA PHE A 157 -9.99 -14.35 19.47
C PHE A 157 -8.94 -13.76 20.41
N ALA A 158 -7.67 -13.95 20.07
CA ALA A 158 -6.54 -13.34 20.76
C ALA A 158 -5.92 -12.21 19.92
N GLY A 159 -5.13 -11.34 20.55
CA GLY A 159 -4.46 -10.21 19.88
C GLY A 159 -3.69 -10.55 18.58
N PRO A 160 -3.02 -11.72 18.45
CA PRO A 160 -2.35 -12.13 17.21
C PRO A 160 -3.27 -12.24 15.99
N ILE A 161 -4.60 -12.29 16.15
CA ILE A 161 -5.56 -12.28 15.02
C ILE A 161 -5.42 -11.02 14.15
N ARG A 162 -4.82 -9.94 14.67
CA ARG A 162 -4.51 -8.74 13.88
C ARG A 162 -3.65 -9.04 12.66
N ALA A 163 -2.74 -10.02 12.78
CA ALA A 163 -1.84 -10.39 11.70
C ALA A 163 -2.59 -10.94 10.48
N ALA A 164 -3.75 -11.59 10.66
CA ALA A 164 -4.58 -12.12 9.58
C ALA A 164 -5.14 -11.04 8.64
N GLY A 165 -5.24 -9.80 9.14
CA GLY A 165 -5.93 -8.70 8.47
C GLY A 165 -7.45 -8.78 8.61
N GLY A 166 -8.11 -7.63 8.40
CA GLY A 166 -9.56 -7.48 8.62
C GLY A 166 -10.44 -8.42 7.80
N THR A 167 -10.05 -8.73 6.56
CA THR A 167 -10.86 -9.62 5.71
C THR A 167 -10.87 -11.05 6.24
N ALA A 168 -9.70 -11.59 6.63
CA ALA A 168 -9.62 -12.92 7.22
C ALA A 168 -10.30 -12.98 8.60
N GLN A 169 -10.23 -11.91 9.40
CA GLN A 169 -10.98 -11.79 10.66
C GLN A 169 -12.49 -11.93 10.45
N ALA A 170 -13.05 -11.18 9.50
CA ALA A 170 -14.48 -11.24 9.21
C ALA A 170 -14.89 -12.59 8.59
N LEU A 171 -14.08 -13.14 7.70
CA LEU A 171 -14.34 -14.46 7.11
C LEU A 171 -14.23 -15.59 8.15
N ALA A 172 -13.40 -15.48 9.17
CA ALA A 172 -13.37 -16.44 10.28
C ALA A 172 -14.73 -16.52 11.00
N VAL A 173 -15.39 -15.36 11.21
CA VAL A 173 -16.73 -15.31 11.79
C VAL A 173 -17.76 -15.96 10.86
N LEU A 174 -17.67 -15.69 9.54
CA LEU A 174 -18.52 -16.32 8.53
C LEU A 174 -18.34 -17.85 8.47
N ILE A 175 -17.09 -18.33 8.48
CA ILE A 175 -16.78 -19.76 8.51
C ILE A 175 -17.37 -20.40 9.76
N GLY A 176 -17.20 -19.77 10.93
CA GLY A 176 -17.83 -20.23 12.16
C GLY A 176 -19.35 -20.33 12.06
N ASP A 177 -20.00 -19.34 11.45
CA ASP A 177 -21.44 -19.35 11.21
C ASP A 177 -21.87 -20.51 10.28
N MET A 178 -21.09 -20.79 9.24
CA MET A 178 -21.39 -21.86 8.29
C MET A 178 -21.19 -23.25 8.91
N ILE A 179 -20.11 -23.46 9.66
CA ILE A 179 -19.88 -24.73 10.37
C ILE A 179 -20.97 -24.99 11.41
N ARG A 180 -21.36 -23.97 12.20
CA ARG A 180 -22.38 -24.17 13.24
C ARG A 180 -23.73 -24.60 12.64
N ARG A 181 -24.08 -24.11 11.44
CA ARG A 181 -25.33 -24.46 10.75
C ARG A 181 -25.29 -25.91 10.27
N ASP A 182 -24.18 -26.32 9.67
CA ASP A 182 -23.96 -27.70 9.25
C ASP A 182 -24.05 -28.69 10.42
N LEU A 183 -23.59 -28.28 11.61
CA LEU A 183 -23.64 -29.10 12.82
C LEU A 183 -24.93 -28.92 13.66
N GLY A 184 -25.91 -28.16 13.16
CA GLY A 184 -27.22 -28.01 13.80
C GLY A 184 -27.24 -27.16 15.08
N ILE A 185 -26.28 -26.24 15.25
CA ILE A 185 -26.18 -25.34 16.41
C ILE A 185 -26.96 -24.04 16.15
N GLY A 186 -27.73 -23.59 17.15
CA GLY A 186 -28.56 -22.38 17.08
C GLY A 186 -27.77 -21.07 16.96
N PRO A 187 -28.43 -19.95 16.60
CA PRO A 187 -27.80 -18.64 16.53
C PRO A 187 -27.55 -18.06 17.92
N TYR A 188 -26.54 -17.20 18.03
CA TYR A 188 -26.33 -16.36 19.20
C TYR A 188 -27.45 -15.30 19.35
N LEU A 189 -28.03 -15.20 20.56
CA LEU A 189 -29.03 -14.21 20.91
C LEU A 189 -28.47 -13.30 22.01
N PRO A 190 -27.87 -12.15 21.65
CA PRO A 190 -27.19 -11.28 22.62
C PRO A 190 -28.14 -10.63 23.59
N THR A 191 -27.72 -10.57 24.86
CA THR A 191 -28.40 -9.80 25.89
C THR A 191 -27.96 -8.33 25.83
N THR A 192 -28.81 -7.40 26.30
CA THR A 192 -28.45 -5.98 26.33
C THR A 192 -27.15 -5.69 27.11
N PRO A 193 -26.89 -6.30 28.29
CA PRO A 193 -25.61 -6.14 28.98
C PRO A 193 -24.39 -6.55 28.15
N GLU A 194 -24.49 -7.63 27.36
CA GLU A 194 -23.38 -8.07 26.50
C GLU A 194 -23.10 -7.07 25.36
N VAL A 195 -24.14 -6.46 24.80
CA VAL A 195 -23.99 -5.43 23.76
C VAL A 195 -23.38 -4.16 24.34
N GLU A 196 -23.87 -3.70 25.49
CA GLU A 196 -23.34 -2.52 26.17
C GLU A 196 -21.90 -2.73 26.66
N ARG A 197 -21.53 -3.95 27.06
CA ARG A 197 -20.14 -4.32 27.36
C ARG A 197 -19.21 -4.07 26.17
N VAL A 198 -19.60 -4.47 24.96
CA VAL A 198 -18.76 -4.23 23.77
C VAL A 198 -18.64 -2.73 23.49
N LYS A 199 -19.72 -1.94 23.65
CA LYS A 199 -19.67 -0.48 23.52
C LYS A 199 -18.71 0.17 24.53
N GLU A 200 -18.75 -0.26 25.79
CA GLU A 200 -17.83 0.20 26.84
C GLU A 200 -16.38 -0.16 26.50
N GLU A 201 -16.12 -1.40 26.05
CA GLU A 201 -14.78 -1.84 25.64
C GLU A 201 -14.23 -0.97 24.51
N PHE A 202 -15.03 -0.66 23.47
CA PHE A 202 -14.60 0.28 22.43
C PHE A 202 -14.30 1.67 22.99
N GLY A 203 -15.13 2.19 23.91
CA GLY A 203 -14.92 3.49 24.54
C GLY A 203 -13.62 3.58 25.36
N LEU A 204 -13.29 2.52 26.10
CA LEU A 204 -12.12 2.44 26.97
C LEU A 204 -10.83 2.04 26.24
N TYR A 205 -10.93 1.32 25.12
CA TYR A 205 -9.76 0.84 24.39
C TYR A 205 -8.89 2.00 23.92
N ARG A 206 -7.60 1.97 24.31
CA ARG A 206 -6.59 2.98 23.90
C ARG A 206 -5.68 2.49 22.78
N GLY A 207 -5.80 1.23 22.38
CA GLY A 207 -5.09 0.72 21.21
C GLY A 207 -5.57 1.39 19.92
N ASN A 208 -4.66 1.53 18.96
CA ASN A 208 -4.98 2.12 17.67
C ASN A 208 -5.77 1.11 16.82
N LEU A 209 -7.02 1.43 16.49
CA LEU A 209 -7.90 0.68 15.58
C LEU A 209 -7.95 1.36 14.22
N GLN A 210 -7.91 0.59 13.14
CA GLN A 210 -8.07 1.13 11.78
C GLN A 210 -9.45 1.76 11.53
N TYR A 211 -10.46 1.27 12.23
CA TYR A 211 -11.82 1.79 12.24
C TYR A 211 -12.41 1.61 13.62
N ARG A 212 -12.95 2.69 14.17
CA ARG A 212 -13.65 2.68 15.44
C ARG A 212 -15.13 2.88 15.12
N PRO A 213 -15.93 1.80 15.12
CA PRO A 213 -17.36 1.92 14.85
C PRO A 213 -18.03 2.78 15.94
N PRO A 214 -18.96 3.67 15.58
CA PRO A 214 -19.78 4.38 16.55
C PRO A 214 -20.72 3.40 17.30
N PRO A 215 -21.26 3.79 18.47
CA PRO A 215 -22.07 2.90 19.31
C PRO A 215 -23.30 2.27 18.63
N ASP A 216 -23.93 2.95 17.66
CA ASP A 216 -25.05 2.46 16.87
C ASP A 216 -24.64 1.32 15.93
N GLU A 217 -23.46 1.44 15.31
CA GLU A 217 -22.88 0.39 14.48
C GLU A 217 -22.53 -0.83 15.32
N ILE A 218 -21.97 -0.63 16.51
CA ILE A 218 -21.67 -1.72 17.45
C ILE A 218 -22.96 -2.44 17.88
N ASP A 219 -24.02 -1.70 18.23
CA ASP A 219 -25.30 -2.29 18.62
C ASP A 219 -25.86 -3.19 17.51
N THR A 220 -25.92 -2.63 16.29
CA THR A 220 -26.48 -3.32 15.13
C THR A 220 -25.67 -4.58 14.80
N ILE A 221 -24.34 -4.49 14.79
CA ILE A 221 -23.49 -5.61 14.36
C ILE A 221 -23.45 -6.73 15.39
N VAL A 222 -23.38 -6.40 16.69
CA VAL A 222 -23.36 -7.41 17.75
C VAL A 222 -24.72 -8.11 17.84
N ARG A 223 -25.83 -7.38 17.65
CA ARG A 223 -27.19 -7.97 17.65
C ARG A 223 -27.48 -8.84 16.44
N ALA A 224 -26.96 -8.48 15.27
CA ALA A 224 -27.21 -9.23 14.05
C ALA A 224 -26.27 -10.43 13.87
N CYS A 225 -25.09 -10.42 14.50
CA CYS A 225 -24.10 -11.48 14.31
C CYS A 225 -24.58 -12.81 14.93
N PRO A 226 -24.71 -13.89 14.14
CA PRO A 226 -25.23 -15.17 14.62
C PRO A 226 -24.24 -15.98 15.47
N VAL A 227 -23.01 -15.50 15.60
CA VAL A 227 -21.92 -16.12 16.36
C VAL A 227 -21.41 -15.09 17.36
N MET A 228 -21.15 -15.52 18.61
CA MET A 228 -20.59 -14.61 19.60
C MET A 228 -19.09 -14.41 19.36
N ILE A 229 -18.69 -13.16 19.17
CA ILE A 229 -17.28 -12.77 19.07
C ILE A 229 -16.77 -12.51 20.49
N ASN A 230 -15.90 -13.38 20.97
CA ASN A 230 -15.35 -13.36 22.32
C ASN A 230 -13.82 -13.38 22.27
N GLY A 231 -13.15 -13.43 23.42
CA GLY A 231 -11.69 -13.48 23.46
C GLY A 231 -11.11 -13.29 24.85
N GLU A 232 -9.81 -13.51 24.95
CA GLU A 232 -9.05 -13.26 26.18
C GLU A 232 -8.89 -11.76 26.46
N SER A 233 -8.79 -11.41 27.73
CA SER A 233 -8.43 -10.05 28.16
C SER A 233 -7.00 -9.72 27.77
N THR A 234 -6.82 -8.72 26.90
CA THR A 234 -5.48 -8.32 26.43
C THR A 234 -4.95 -7.09 27.16
N GLU A 235 -5.83 -6.18 27.60
CA GLU A 235 -5.44 -4.93 28.25
C GLU A 235 -5.51 -5.02 29.79
N SER A 236 -4.81 -4.13 30.48
CA SER A 236 -4.87 -4.00 31.96
C SER A 236 -6.04 -3.17 32.48
N ILE A 237 -6.86 -2.63 31.60
CA ILE A 237 -7.99 -1.78 31.94
C ILE A 237 -9.23 -2.64 32.15
N GLU A 238 -9.97 -2.38 33.22
CA GLU A 238 -11.24 -3.03 33.57
C GLU A 238 -12.44 -2.18 33.13
N CYS A 239 -13.51 -2.86 32.70
CA CYS A 239 -14.80 -2.25 32.41
C CYS A 239 -15.55 -1.99 33.73
N SER A 240 -16.02 -0.75 33.89
CA SER A 240 -16.63 -0.25 35.12
C SER A 240 -18.14 -0.44 35.17
N GLY A 241 -18.83 -0.30 34.04
CA GLY A 241 -20.29 -0.43 33.95
C GLY A 241 -20.73 -1.87 33.81
N PHE A 242 -20.20 -2.56 32.80
CA PHE A 242 -20.60 -3.93 32.44
C PHE A 242 -19.47 -4.93 32.67
N GLY A 243 -18.78 -4.83 33.82
CA GLY A 243 -17.63 -5.67 34.17
C GLY A 243 -17.92 -7.18 34.24
N GLU A 244 -19.04 -7.57 34.85
CA GLU A 244 -19.46 -8.98 34.92
C GLU A 244 -20.64 -9.24 33.98
N CYS A 245 -20.42 -10.04 32.94
CA CYS A 245 -21.43 -10.45 31.97
C CYS A 245 -21.42 -11.98 31.88
N ARG A 246 -22.60 -12.61 31.76
CA ARG A 246 -22.78 -14.06 31.88
C ARG A 246 -21.83 -14.90 31.01
N ASN A 247 -21.67 -14.50 29.74
CA ASN A 247 -20.86 -15.23 28.76
C ASN A 247 -19.45 -14.62 28.57
N VAL A 248 -18.99 -13.77 29.50
CA VAL A 248 -17.69 -13.10 29.46
C VAL A 248 -16.91 -13.44 30.73
N ASP A 249 -15.74 -14.07 30.59
CA ASP A 249 -15.00 -14.65 31.72
C ASP A 249 -14.37 -13.60 32.66
N GLU A 250 -13.93 -12.46 32.13
CA GLU A 250 -13.17 -11.45 32.87
C GLU A 250 -13.72 -10.02 32.65
N ALA A 251 -13.49 -9.13 33.62
CA ALA A 251 -13.90 -7.72 33.54
C ALA A 251 -12.99 -6.82 32.68
N ARG A 252 -11.87 -7.36 32.16
CA ARG A 252 -10.86 -6.60 31.41
C ARG A 252 -11.18 -6.52 29.91
N ILE A 253 -10.57 -5.56 29.22
CA ILE A 253 -10.83 -5.34 27.78
C ILE A 253 -10.24 -6.46 26.92
N ARG A 254 -11.07 -6.98 26.02
CA ARG A 254 -10.74 -8.05 25.06
C ARG A 254 -10.34 -7.45 23.71
N GLY A 255 -9.05 -7.21 23.49
CA GLY A 255 -8.56 -6.58 22.26
C GLY A 255 -8.85 -7.38 20.99
N GLY A 256 -8.87 -8.72 21.06
CA GLY A 256 -9.23 -9.58 19.92
C GLY A 256 -10.64 -9.32 19.39
N VAL A 257 -11.60 -9.13 20.29
CA VAL A 257 -13.01 -8.81 19.97
C VAL A 257 -13.10 -7.48 19.22
N LEU A 258 -12.42 -6.46 19.73
CA LEU A 258 -12.44 -5.11 19.15
C LEU A 258 -11.83 -5.08 17.74
N LEU A 259 -10.78 -5.87 17.51
CA LEU A 259 -10.16 -6.01 16.19
C LEU A 259 -11.13 -6.66 15.19
N VAL A 260 -11.73 -7.79 15.55
CA VAL A 260 -12.62 -8.53 14.64
C VAL A 260 -13.89 -7.74 14.32
N ILE A 261 -14.48 -7.06 15.30
CA ILE A 261 -15.67 -6.21 15.07
C ILE A 261 -15.29 -4.96 14.27
N GLY A 262 -14.29 -4.18 14.73
CA GLY A 262 -13.95 -2.89 14.15
C GLY A 262 -13.18 -2.99 12.82
N GLU A 263 -12.04 -3.69 12.81
CA GLU A 263 -11.19 -3.83 11.61
C GLU A 263 -11.67 -4.92 10.65
N GLY A 264 -12.41 -5.91 11.15
CA GLY A 264 -13.01 -6.98 10.37
C GLY A 264 -14.39 -6.63 9.87
N LEU A 265 -15.43 -6.94 10.65
CA LEU A 265 -16.83 -6.91 10.20
C LEU A 265 -17.29 -5.52 9.74
N CYS A 266 -17.01 -4.45 10.52
CA CYS A 266 -17.41 -3.10 10.15
C CYS A 266 -16.58 -2.57 8.96
N LEU A 267 -15.25 -2.50 9.10
CA LEU A 267 -14.38 -1.88 8.08
C LEU A 267 -14.35 -2.65 6.75
N LYS A 268 -14.54 -3.98 6.77
CA LYS A 268 -14.50 -4.83 5.57
C LYS A 268 -15.87 -5.28 5.09
N ALA A 269 -16.96 -4.72 5.63
CA ALA A 269 -18.34 -5.02 5.22
C ALA A 269 -18.53 -5.09 3.68
N PRO A 270 -18.07 -4.11 2.86
CA PRO A 270 -18.26 -4.17 1.40
C PRO A 270 -17.59 -5.39 0.73
N LYS A 271 -16.43 -5.82 1.24
CA LYS A 271 -15.71 -6.97 0.69
C LYS A 271 -16.40 -8.28 1.10
N ILE A 272 -16.92 -8.34 2.33
CA ILE A 272 -17.64 -9.51 2.85
C ILE A 272 -19.00 -9.68 2.16
N GLN A 273 -19.71 -8.58 1.90
CA GLN A 273 -20.98 -8.57 1.17
C GLN A 273 -20.89 -9.34 -0.15
N LYS A 274 -19.83 -9.09 -0.93
CA LYS A 274 -19.60 -9.78 -2.22
C LYS A 274 -19.55 -11.30 -2.06
N HIS A 275 -18.95 -11.80 -0.98
CA HIS A 275 -18.85 -13.23 -0.72
C HIS A 275 -20.18 -13.81 -0.18
N THR A 276 -20.85 -13.12 0.75
CA THR A 276 -22.13 -13.57 1.31
C THR A 276 -23.24 -13.60 0.26
N GLU A 277 -23.28 -12.63 -0.66
CA GLU A 277 -24.22 -12.60 -1.78
C GLU A 277 -23.94 -13.71 -2.79
N ARG A 278 -22.67 -13.91 -3.15
CA ARG A 278 -22.26 -14.98 -4.09
C ARG A 278 -22.61 -16.37 -3.56
N LEU A 279 -22.39 -16.60 -2.26
CA LEU A 279 -22.71 -17.86 -1.58
C LEU A 279 -24.18 -17.96 -1.12
N ARG A 280 -24.95 -16.88 -1.26
CA ARG A 280 -26.35 -16.76 -0.79
C ARG A 280 -26.51 -17.19 0.68
N VAL A 281 -25.61 -16.73 1.55
CA VAL A 281 -25.62 -17.10 2.98
C VAL A 281 -26.79 -16.38 3.67
N PRO A 282 -27.81 -17.09 4.17
CA PRO A 282 -28.98 -16.45 4.77
C PRO A 282 -28.63 -15.84 6.12
N GLY A 283 -29.22 -14.70 6.51
CA GLY A 283 -28.97 -14.06 7.81
C GLY A 283 -27.75 -13.14 7.85
N TRP A 284 -27.09 -12.89 6.72
CA TRP A 284 -25.97 -11.95 6.57
C TRP A 284 -26.37 -10.64 5.87
N GLU A 285 -27.66 -10.41 5.65
CA GLU A 285 -28.20 -9.22 4.99
C GLU A 285 -27.88 -7.93 5.77
N PHE A 286 -27.58 -8.03 7.07
CA PHE A 286 -27.16 -6.90 7.90
C PHE A 286 -25.86 -6.25 7.41
N ILE A 287 -24.92 -7.02 6.81
CA ILE A 287 -23.66 -6.47 6.28
C ILE A 287 -23.93 -5.48 5.13
N SER A 288 -24.99 -5.68 4.35
CA SER A 288 -25.35 -4.79 3.24
C SER A 288 -25.71 -3.38 3.72
N ALA A 289 -26.31 -3.24 4.91
CA ALA A 289 -26.61 -1.93 5.50
C ALA A 289 -25.33 -1.13 5.84
N PHE A 290 -24.27 -1.82 6.25
CA PHE A 290 -22.96 -1.20 6.53
C PHE A 290 -22.15 -0.93 5.25
N ALA A 291 -22.26 -1.82 4.26
CA ALA A 291 -21.61 -1.62 2.98
C ALA A 291 -22.19 -0.42 2.22
N ALA A 292 -23.52 -0.21 2.31
CA ALA A 292 -24.21 0.93 1.72
C ALA A 292 -23.82 2.26 2.39
N LYS A 293 -23.65 2.30 3.72
CA LYS A 293 -23.15 3.51 4.43
C LYS A 293 -21.71 3.88 4.05
N GLY A 294 -20.90 2.94 3.56
CA GLY A 294 -19.56 3.21 3.00
C GLY A 294 -19.57 3.62 1.53
N GLY A 295 -20.74 3.58 0.89
CA GLY A 295 -20.98 3.93 -0.51
C GLY A 295 -21.91 5.14 -0.61
N ASP A 296 -21.52 6.27 -0.02
CA ASP A 296 -22.15 7.56 -0.34
C ASP A 296 -21.84 7.92 -1.81
N ASP A 297 -22.68 7.42 -2.72
CA ASP A 297 -23.18 8.09 -3.94
C ASP A 297 -24.04 7.11 -4.77
N ALA A 298 -25.04 6.49 -4.12
CA ALA A 298 -26.19 5.91 -4.81
C ALA A 298 -27.46 6.69 -4.41
N GLY A 299 -27.43 8.00 -4.67
CA GLY A 299 -28.61 8.84 -4.60
C GLY A 299 -29.52 8.57 -5.81
N ASN A 300 -30.80 8.35 -5.53
CA ASN A 300 -31.87 8.20 -6.51
C ASN A 300 -31.84 9.28 -7.61
N GLY A 301 -31.86 8.87 -8.88
CA GLY A 301 -32.46 9.63 -9.99
C GLY A 301 -31.84 10.96 -10.44
N VAL A 302 -30.84 11.52 -9.76
CA VAL A 302 -30.13 12.75 -10.16
C VAL A 302 -28.88 12.37 -10.97
N GLN A 303 -28.59 13.09 -12.06
CA GLN A 303 -27.37 12.89 -12.85
C GLN A 303 -26.14 12.88 -11.92
N ALA A 304 -25.28 11.85 -12.05
CA ALA A 304 -24.09 11.74 -11.25
C ALA A 304 -23.13 12.90 -11.58
N ARG A 305 -22.78 13.70 -10.56
CA ARG A 305 -21.79 14.79 -10.69
C ARG A 305 -20.47 14.25 -11.25
N ARG A 306 -19.89 14.98 -12.22
CA ARG A 306 -18.57 14.70 -12.80
C ARG A 306 -17.45 15.07 -11.82
N GLN A 307 -17.67 16.06 -10.96
CA GLN A 307 -16.68 16.51 -10.00
C GLN A 307 -16.32 15.41 -8.99
N ILE A 308 -15.02 15.21 -8.79
CA ILE A 308 -14.51 14.21 -7.88
C ILE A 308 -14.41 14.79 -6.47
N LYS A 309 -15.13 14.21 -5.52
CA LYS A 309 -15.04 14.59 -4.10
C LYS A 309 -13.64 14.32 -3.54
N PRO A 310 -12.98 15.31 -2.92
CA PRO A 310 -11.66 15.12 -2.29
C PRO A 310 -11.75 14.24 -1.03
N VAL A 311 -10.74 13.40 -0.78
CA VAL A 311 -10.70 12.50 0.39
C VAL A 311 -9.66 12.96 1.42
N ARG A 312 -10.11 13.52 2.55
CA ARG A 312 -9.21 14.08 3.59
C ARG A 312 -8.65 13.06 4.59
N LYS A 313 -9.11 11.81 4.58
CA LYS A 313 -8.76 10.81 5.61
C LYS A 313 -7.25 10.56 5.75
N PHE A 314 -6.48 10.68 4.66
CA PHE A 314 -5.04 10.46 4.73
C PHE A 314 -4.32 11.55 5.56
N MET A 315 -4.90 12.75 5.67
CA MET A 315 -4.36 13.89 6.43
C MET A 315 -4.54 13.76 7.95
N ASN A 316 -5.30 12.79 8.44
CA ASN A 316 -5.42 12.55 9.88
C ASN A 316 -4.10 12.01 10.46
N ASP A 317 -3.80 12.37 11.71
CA ASP A 317 -2.62 11.90 12.47
C ASP A 317 -1.28 12.21 11.76
N ILE A 318 -1.03 13.48 11.42
CA ILE A 318 0.28 13.92 10.95
C ILE A 318 1.23 13.91 12.15
N ILE A 319 2.35 13.21 11.99
CA ILE A 319 3.39 13.10 13.01
C ILE A 319 4.50 14.08 12.64
N ALA A 320 5.08 14.75 13.63
CA ALA A 320 6.24 15.63 13.41
C ALA A 320 7.36 14.89 12.65
N GLY A 321 7.97 15.59 11.68
CA GLY A 321 8.99 15.02 10.79
C GLY A 321 8.47 14.17 9.63
N ARG A 322 7.14 14.18 9.37
CA ARG A 322 6.53 13.55 8.19
C ARG A 322 5.88 14.61 7.31
N PRO A 323 6.55 15.07 6.25
CA PRO A 323 6.02 16.13 5.39
C PRO A 323 4.74 15.71 4.68
N VAL A 324 3.93 16.72 4.35
CA VAL A 324 2.80 16.62 3.43
C VAL A 324 3.29 17.14 2.09
N PHE A 325 3.07 16.37 1.03
CA PHE A 325 3.51 16.74 -0.31
C PHE A 325 2.38 17.33 -1.15
N GLY A 326 1.12 17.11 -0.79
CA GLY A 326 0.01 17.77 -1.47
C GLY A 326 -1.33 17.60 -0.77
N GLU A 327 -2.17 18.63 -0.87
CA GLU A 327 -3.54 18.59 -0.41
C GLU A 327 -4.44 17.72 -1.32
N PRO A 328 -5.58 17.21 -0.80
CA PRO A 328 -6.47 16.34 -1.57
C PRO A 328 -7.05 17.05 -2.81
N SER A 329 -6.90 16.45 -3.99
CA SER A 329 -7.34 16.97 -5.29
C SER A 329 -6.89 18.41 -5.62
N ASN A 330 -5.80 18.92 -5.04
CA ASN A 330 -5.39 20.32 -5.21
C ASN A 330 -4.28 20.48 -6.27
N PRO A 331 -4.27 21.61 -7.03
CA PRO A 331 -3.10 22.05 -7.79
C PRO A 331 -1.80 22.04 -6.95
N GLY A 332 -0.68 21.72 -7.60
CA GLY A 332 0.63 21.51 -6.96
C GLY A 332 0.88 20.10 -6.43
N GLY A 333 -0.18 19.33 -6.12
CA GLY A 333 -0.06 17.91 -5.81
C GLY A 333 0.38 17.06 -7.01
N PHE A 334 0.68 15.78 -6.78
CA PHE A 334 1.14 14.90 -7.87
C PHE A 334 0.05 14.68 -8.91
N ARG A 335 0.36 14.90 -10.19
CA ARG A 335 -0.56 14.59 -11.30
C ARG A 335 -0.73 13.08 -11.43
N LEU A 336 -1.97 12.59 -11.48
CA LEU A 336 -2.21 11.17 -11.68
C LEU A 336 -1.86 10.75 -13.11
N ARG A 337 -1.01 9.74 -13.24
CA ARG A 337 -0.78 9.03 -14.50
C ARG A 337 -1.10 7.55 -14.31
N TYR A 338 -1.93 6.99 -15.18
CA TYR A 338 -2.14 5.54 -15.16
C TYR A 338 -0.95 4.84 -15.81
N GLY A 339 -0.40 3.84 -15.13
CA GLY A 339 0.71 3.07 -15.65
C GLY A 339 1.25 2.08 -14.62
N ARG A 340 2.02 1.10 -15.09
CA ARG A 340 2.74 0.17 -14.24
C ARG A 340 4.19 0.06 -14.72
N PRO A 341 5.11 0.86 -14.16
CA PRO A 341 6.53 0.76 -14.47
C PRO A 341 7.11 -0.61 -14.07
N ARG A 342 8.28 -0.95 -14.63
CA ARG A 342 9.03 -2.21 -14.33
C ARG A 342 9.34 -2.37 -12.85
N THR A 343 9.59 -1.24 -12.19
CA THR A 343 9.93 -1.07 -10.77
C THR A 343 8.69 -0.92 -9.87
N SER A 344 7.51 -1.31 -10.37
CA SER A 344 6.24 -1.10 -9.69
C SER A 344 5.32 -2.31 -9.79
N GLY A 345 4.30 -2.34 -8.93
CA GLY A 345 3.41 -3.48 -8.77
C GLY A 345 2.34 -3.18 -7.74
N LEU A 346 1.92 -4.22 -7.04
CA LEU A 346 0.86 -4.13 -6.03
C LEU A 346 1.28 -3.19 -4.89
N ALA A 347 0.38 -2.29 -4.50
CA ALA A 347 0.57 -1.30 -3.44
C ALA A 347 1.82 -0.42 -3.62
N ALA A 348 2.27 -0.21 -4.87
CA ALA A 348 3.39 0.67 -5.22
C ALA A 348 2.92 1.84 -6.08
N GLY A 349 3.60 2.98 -5.94
CA GLY A 349 3.38 4.16 -6.77
C GLY A 349 4.72 4.73 -7.19
N SER A 350 4.84 5.09 -8.48
CA SER A 350 6.12 5.49 -9.03
C SER A 350 6.19 6.99 -9.30
N LEU A 351 7.35 7.57 -9.01
CA LEU A 351 7.64 9.00 -9.16
C LEU A 351 8.90 9.18 -10.01
N ASN A 352 9.05 10.34 -10.62
CA ASN A 352 10.32 10.74 -11.20
C ASN A 352 11.41 10.86 -10.10
N PRO A 353 12.65 10.39 -10.31
CA PRO A 353 13.72 10.53 -9.34
C PRO A 353 14.03 11.98 -8.92
N VAL A 354 13.88 12.94 -9.84
CA VAL A 354 14.05 14.37 -9.53
C VAL A 354 12.97 14.86 -8.58
N SER A 355 11.72 14.40 -8.73
CA SER A 355 10.65 14.73 -7.77
C SER A 355 11.00 14.24 -6.36
N MET A 356 11.66 13.08 -6.25
CA MET A 356 12.13 12.54 -4.97
C MET A 356 13.21 13.43 -4.35
N ARG A 357 14.22 13.84 -5.14
CA ARG A 357 15.31 14.71 -4.70
C ARG A 357 14.83 16.12 -4.34
N ALA A 358 13.93 16.68 -5.15
CA ALA A 358 13.38 18.02 -4.94
C ALA A 358 12.67 18.14 -3.59
N MET A 359 12.12 17.04 -3.07
CA MET A 359 11.48 16.97 -1.76
C MET A 359 12.47 16.65 -0.64
N ASP A 360 13.70 17.19 -0.70
CA ASP A 360 14.79 17.00 0.26
C ASP A 360 15.09 15.53 0.60
N ASP A 361 14.98 14.64 -0.39
CA ASP A 361 15.19 13.18 -0.23
C ASP A 361 14.30 12.54 0.87
N PHE A 362 13.20 13.17 1.28
CA PHE A 362 12.21 12.54 2.17
C PHE A 362 11.52 11.35 1.51
N LEU A 363 11.39 11.40 0.19
CA LEU A 363 10.90 10.31 -0.62
C LEU A 363 12.11 9.55 -1.19
N THR A 364 12.20 8.27 -0.86
CA THR A 364 13.21 7.36 -1.40
C THR A 364 12.55 6.05 -1.82
N VAL A 365 13.31 5.18 -2.49
CA VAL A 365 12.83 3.85 -2.89
C VAL A 365 12.40 3.05 -1.65
N GLY A 366 11.13 2.65 -1.61
CA GLY A 366 10.54 1.91 -0.49
C GLY A 366 10.04 2.78 0.67
N THR A 367 10.12 4.11 0.55
CA THR A 367 9.40 5.01 1.45
C THR A 367 7.89 4.81 1.26
N GLN A 368 7.17 4.58 2.36
CA GLN A 368 5.73 4.45 2.36
C GLN A 368 5.08 5.84 2.40
N MET A 369 4.29 6.14 1.39
CA MET A 369 3.49 7.35 1.26
C MET A 369 2.02 7.03 1.57
N LYS A 370 1.33 7.85 2.37
CA LYS A 370 -0.14 7.81 2.42
C LYS A 370 -0.66 8.62 1.24
N ILE A 371 -1.65 8.05 0.56
CA ILE A 371 -2.25 8.65 -0.64
C ILE A 371 -3.73 8.87 -0.41
N GLU A 372 -4.27 9.86 -1.11
CA GLU A 372 -5.70 10.17 -1.10
C GLU A 372 -6.55 9.03 -1.70
N ARG A 373 -6.07 8.45 -2.81
CA ARG A 373 -6.74 7.41 -3.61
C ARG A 373 -5.70 6.69 -4.49
N PRO A 374 -5.97 5.47 -4.98
CA PRO A 374 -7.13 4.61 -4.69
C PRO A 374 -7.02 3.84 -3.36
N GLY A 375 -5.81 3.66 -2.85
CA GLY A 375 -5.52 2.94 -1.62
C GLY A 375 -5.28 3.84 -0.41
N LYS A 376 -4.92 3.25 0.73
CA LYS A 376 -4.53 4.01 1.94
C LYS A 376 -3.08 4.50 1.91
N ALA A 377 -2.22 3.74 1.24
CA ALA A 377 -0.80 3.99 1.15
C ALA A 377 -0.22 3.25 -0.05
N CYS A 378 0.93 3.72 -0.52
CA CYS A 378 1.77 3.03 -1.50
C CYS A 378 3.25 3.10 -1.10
N ALA A 379 4.05 2.15 -1.57
CA ALA A 379 5.51 2.24 -1.53
C ALA A 379 6.01 3.03 -2.75
N VAL A 380 6.92 3.96 -2.52
CA VAL A 380 7.48 4.83 -3.58
C VAL A 380 8.56 4.08 -4.37
N THR A 381 8.49 4.19 -5.70
CA THR A 381 9.45 3.56 -6.63
C THR A 381 9.85 4.54 -7.74
N PRO A 382 11.03 4.40 -8.37
CA PRO A 382 11.48 5.34 -9.39
C PRO A 382 10.89 5.00 -10.77
N CYS A 383 10.54 6.03 -11.54
CA CYS A 383 10.10 5.93 -12.94
C CYS A 383 10.61 7.13 -13.74
N ASP A 384 11.64 6.90 -14.57
CA ASP A 384 12.30 7.95 -15.35
C ASP A 384 11.44 8.45 -16.53
N GLU A 385 10.39 7.69 -16.89
CA GLU A 385 9.42 8.09 -17.92
C GLU A 385 8.32 9.01 -17.39
N ALA A 386 8.20 9.13 -16.06
CA ALA A 386 7.26 10.05 -15.42
C ALA A 386 7.79 11.48 -15.53
N ASP A 387 6.92 12.44 -15.76
CA ASP A 387 7.32 13.85 -15.74
C ASP A 387 7.75 14.26 -14.32
N GLY A 388 8.87 14.98 -14.23
CA GLY A 388 9.40 15.52 -12.98
C GLY A 388 8.72 16.81 -12.53
N PRO A 389 9.25 17.46 -11.49
CA PRO A 389 8.63 18.64 -10.90
C PRO A 389 8.77 19.87 -11.80
N TRP A 390 7.83 20.81 -11.64
CA TRP A 390 7.96 22.17 -12.14
C TRP A 390 8.51 23.08 -11.06
N LEU A 391 9.56 23.82 -11.40
CA LEU A 391 10.31 24.67 -10.49
C LEU A 391 10.19 26.12 -10.91
N LEU A 392 9.96 27.00 -9.93
CA LEU A 392 10.20 28.43 -10.04
C LEU A 392 11.56 28.72 -9.41
N LEU A 393 12.46 29.36 -10.15
CA LEU A 393 13.79 29.74 -9.68
C LEU A 393 13.81 31.18 -9.14
N GLU A 394 14.87 31.51 -8.38
CA GLU A 394 15.06 32.85 -7.79
C GLU A 394 15.08 33.98 -8.83
N ASP A 395 15.61 33.73 -10.03
CA ASP A 395 15.65 34.71 -11.12
C ASP A 395 14.33 34.83 -11.91
N GLY A 396 13.31 34.09 -11.49
CA GLY A 396 11.99 34.10 -12.10
C GLY A 396 11.81 33.11 -13.25
N ARG A 397 12.84 32.32 -13.63
CA ARG A 397 12.68 31.20 -14.56
C ARG A 397 11.69 30.16 -14.04
N PHE A 398 10.87 29.63 -14.93
CA PHE A 398 9.95 28.55 -14.65
C PHE A 398 10.13 27.43 -15.67
N LEU A 399 10.45 26.23 -15.18
CA LEU A 399 10.77 25.08 -16.03
C LEU A 399 10.44 23.74 -15.36
N ARG A 400 10.21 22.73 -16.18
CA ARG A 400 10.14 21.33 -15.76
C ARG A 400 11.54 20.72 -15.73
N VAL A 401 11.81 19.88 -14.72
CA VAL A 401 13.08 19.17 -14.59
C VAL A 401 12.82 17.67 -14.51
N ASP A 402 13.20 16.92 -15.54
CA ASP A 402 12.92 15.48 -15.63
C ASP A 402 14.14 14.59 -15.30
N ASP A 403 15.36 15.16 -15.34
CA ASP A 403 16.61 14.42 -15.21
C ASP A 403 17.55 14.99 -14.12
N GLU A 404 18.37 14.10 -13.54
CA GLU A 404 19.27 14.46 -12.43
C GLU A 404 20.35 15.48 -12.83
N ALA A 405 20.83 15.46 -14.09
CA ALA A 405 21.87 16.37 -14.54
C ALA A 405 21.36 17.81 -14.66
N THR A 406 20.08 17.98 -15.00
CA THR A 406 19.41 19.28 -14.95
C THR A 406 19.16 19.71 -13.51
N TRP A 407 18.71 18.81 -12.63
CA TRP A 407 18.53 19.09 -11.21
C TRP A 407 19.82 19.57 -10.53
N GLU A 408 20.96 18.94 -10.80
CA GLU A 408 22.26 19.36 -10.24
C GLU A 408 22.67 20.78 -10.65
N ARG A 409 22.19 21.26 -11.80
CA ARG A 409 22.50 22.61 -12.30
C ARG A 409 21.61 23.70 -11.70
N VAL A 410 20.33 23.41 -11.47
CA VAL A 410 19.33 24.44 -11.09
C VAL A 410 18.73 24.24 -9.70
N GLY A 411 18.93 23.08 -9.08
CA GLY A 411 18.27 22.70 -7.83
C GLY A 411 18.54 23.67 -6.68
N SER A 412 19.77 24.20 -6.59
CA SER A 412 20.14 25.20 -5.56
C SER A 412 19.51 26.57 -5.76
N GLU A 413 19.01 26.87 -6.96
CA GLU A 413 18.34 28.13 -7.31
C GLU A 413 16.81 28.02 -7.17
N THR A 414 16.30 26.87 -6.70
CA THR A 414 14.86 26.60 -6.60
C THR A 414 14.25 27.47 -5.50
N LEU A 415 13.34 28.34 -5.90
CA LEU A 415 12.54 29.17 -4.99
C LEU A 415 11.29 28.41 -4.52
N THR A 416 10.56 27.80 -5.46
CA THR A 416 9.32 27.07 -5.20
C THR A 416 9.22 25.83 -6.08
N ILE A 417 8.81 24.71 -5.50
CA ILE A 417 8.30 23.56 -6.26
C ILE A 417 6.82 23.84 -6.53
N TRP A 418 6.52 24.23 -7.77
CA TRP A 418 5.16 24.63 -8.18
C TRP A 418 4.25 23.43 -8.36
N ASP A 419 4.78 22.34 -8.91
CA ASP A 419 4.09 21.08 -9.10
C ASP A 419 5.08 19.93 -8.89
N ASN A 420 4.62 18.90 -8.18
CA ASN A 420 5.46 17.78 -7.75
C ASN A 420 5.87 16.80 -8.87
N GLY A 421 5.32 16.94 -10.07
CA GLY A 421 5.43 15.97 -11.16
C GLY A 421 4.32 14.92 -11.13
N GLU A 422 4.56 13.81 -11.82
CA GLU A 422 3.59 12.73 -11.96
C GLU A 422 3.72 11.65 -10.88
N LEU A 423 2.57 11.13 -10.45
CA LEU A 423 2.45 9.89 -9.68
C LEU A 423 1.82 8.81 -10.55
N VAL A 424 2.62 7.80 -10.90
CA VAL A 424 2.21 6.69 -11.75
C VAL A 424 1.60 5.60 -10.88
N LEU A 425 0.31 5.32 -11.09
CA LEU A 425 -0.46 4.29 -10.38
C LEU A 425 -1.06 3.26 -11.34
N GLY A 426 -0.93 1.98 -10.99
CA GLY A 426 -1.46 0.89 -11.77
C GLY A 426 -2.99 0.79 -11.70
N PHE A 427 -3.62 0.38 -12.79
CA PHE A 427 -5.05 0.02 -12.80
C PHE A 427 -5.41 -1.02 -11.72
N GLY A 428 -4.50 -1.98 -11.48
CA GLY A 428 -4.65 -3.01 -10.45
C GLY A 428 -4.92 -2.45 -9.05
N GLU A 429 -4.38 -1.27 -8.71
CA GLU A 429 -4.59 -0.62 -7.41
C GLU A 429 -6.04 -0.19 -7.21
N PHE A 430 -6.69 0.32 -8.26
CA PHE A 430 -8.10 0.69 -8.23
C PHE A 430 -8.99 -0.54 -8.12
N LEU A 431 -8.67 -1.58 -8.89
CA LEU A 431 -9.39 -2.85 -8.90
C LEU A 431 -9.32 -3.55 -7.53
N GLU A 432 -8.13 -3.65 -6.93
CA GLU A 432 -7.94 -4.31 -5.63
C GLU A 432 -8.67 -3.56 -4.51
N ASN A 433 -8.59 -2.23 -4.49
CA ASN A 433 -9.22 -1.39 -3.48
C ASN A 433 -10.72 -1.16 -3.73
N ASN A 434 -11.28 -1.76 -4.80
CA ASN A 434 -12.67 -1.59 -5.23
C ASN A 434 -13.08 -0.11 -5.33
N LYS A 435 -12.23 0.69 -6.00
CA LYS A 435 -12.46 2.12 -6.24
C LYS A 435 -12.79 2.37 -7.69
N ARG A 436 -13.68 3.34 -7.95
CA ARG A 436 -13.96 3.82 -9.30
C ARG A 436 -12.72 4.48 -9.88
N LEU A 437 -12.48 4.24 -11.17
CA LEU A 437 -11.49 5.00 -11.91
C LEU A 437 -11.88 6.47 -11.92
N VAL A 438 -10.86 7.31 -11.88
CA VAL A 438 -10.96 8.76 -12.07
C VAL A 438 -10.45 9.12 -13.48
N PRO A 439 -10.83 10.27 -14.04
CA PRO A 439 -10.37 10.68 -15.37
C PRO A 439 -8.85 10.64 -15.50
N SER A 440 -8.36 10.13 -16.63
CA SER A 440 -6.94 10.14 -16.97
C SER A 440 -6.55 11.48 -17.57
N ALA A 441 -5.33 11.93 -17.28
CA ALA A 441 -4.65 12.94 -18.09
C ALA A 441 -4.49 12.46 -19.54
N TYR A 442 -4.56 13.38 -20.50
CA TYR A 442 -4.14 13.15 -21.89
C TYR A 442 -2.62 13.17 -21.99
N SER A 443 -2.00 12.07 -21.56
CA SER A 443 -0.54 11.89 -21.56
C SER A 443 0.00 11.47 -22.93
N ASN A 444 1.32 11.41 -23.06
CA ASN A 444 1.99 10.81 -24.22
C ASN A 444 1.57 9.34 -24.44
N ASP A 445 1.18 8.62 -23.39
CA ASP A 445 0.71 7.23 -23.51
C ASP A 445 -0.63 7.15 -24.23
N TRP A 446 -1.56 8.05 -23.88
CA TRP A 446 -2.86 8.14 -24.55
C TRP A 446 -2.69 8.68 -25.96
N TRP A 447 -1.91 9.75 -26.17
CA TRP A 447 -1.64 10.28 -27.51
C TRP A 447 -1.02 9.22 -28.45
N ALA A 448 -0.04 8.45 -27.98
CA ALA A 448 0.53 7.36 -28.75
C ALA A 448 -0.52 6.28 -29.08
N SER A 449 -1.42 5.99 -28.13
CA SER A 449 -2.49 5.01 -28.34
C SER A 449 -3.53 5.48 -29.37
N ASP A 450 -3.88 6.77 -29.37
CA ASP A 450 -4.78 7.36 -30.38
C ASP A 450 -4.17 7.23 -31.79
N LEU A 451 -2.84 7.33 -31.93
CA LEU A 451 -2.15 7.16 -33.21
C LEU A 451 -2.02 5.71 -33.67
N LEU A 452 -1.80 4.76 -32.76
CA LEU A 452 -1.55 3.36 -33.11
C LEU A 452 -2.62 2.77 -34.03
N ASP A 453 -3.88 3.13 -33.81
CA ASP A 453 -5.01 2.62 -34.61
C ASP A 453 -5.16 3.33 -35.95
N ALA A 454 -4.62 4.54 -36.08
CA ALA A 454 -4.72 5.38 -37.28
C ALA A 454 -3.50 5.25 -38.22
N LEU A 455 -2.41 4.63 -37.76
CA LEU A 455 -1.18 4.36 -38.52
C LEU A 455 -1.26 3.03 -39.28
N ASP A 456 -2.12 3.00 -40.30
CA ASP A 456 -2.04 2.00 -41.39
C ASP A 456 -0.97 2.38 -42.42
N ASP A 457 -0.79 1.59 -43.49
CA ASP A 457 0.25 1.86 -44.49
C ASP A 457 0.16 3.28 -45.08
N LYS A 458 -1.06 3.82 -45.24
CA LYS A 458 -1.28 5.17 -45.75
C LYS A 458 -1.07 6.22 -44.67
N GLY A 459 -1.60 5.99 -43.48
CA GLY A 459 -1.44 6.84 -42.31
C GLY A 459 0.03 6.99 -41.92
N LEU A 460 0.83 5.93 -42.09
CA LEU A 460 2.27 5.95 -41.90
C LEU A 460 2.97 6.89 -42.88
N LEU A 461 2.60 6.88 -44.16
CA LEU A 461 3.14 7.83 -45.15
C LEU A 461 2.78 9.28 -44.79
N ASP A 462 1.51 9.53 -44.45
CA ASP A 462 1.08 10.86 -44.01
C ASP A 462 1.83 11.31 -42.74
N PHE A 463 2.08 10.38 -41.80
CA PHE A 463 2.84 10.65 -40.59
C PHE A 463 4.31 10.97 -40.88
N ILE A 464 4.95 10.23 -41.78
CA ILE A 464 6.30 10.50 -42.27
C ILE A 464 6.38 11.88 -42.92
N ASP A 465 5.44 12.21 -43.79
CA ASP A 465 5.39 13.50 -44.48
C ASP A 465 5.24 14.67 -43.50
N ILE A 466 4.41 14.50 -42.46
CA ILE A 466 4.21 15.54 -41.44
C ILE A 466 5.45 15.67 -40.54
N THR A 467 6.02 14.56 -40.08
CA THR A 467 7.13 14.57 -39.11
C THR A 467 8.48 14.85 -39.76
N GLY A 468 8.64 14.53 -41.04
CA GLY A 468 9.90 14.61 -41.76
C GLY A 468 10.93 13.54 -41.37
N LEU A 469 10.50 12.49 -40.64
CA LEU A 469 11.37 11.39 -40.21
C LEU A 469 11.70 10.45 -41.35
N ALA A 470 12.90 9.87 -41.34
CA ALA A 470 13.29 8.87 -42.32
C ALA A 470 12.75 7.48 -41.94
N GLN A 471 12.53 6.62 -42.94
CA GLN A 471 11.91 5.30 -42.73
C GLN A 471 12.76 4.37 -41.85
N ASP A 472 14.08 4.55 -41.83
CA ASP A 472 15.04 3.83 -41.00
C ASP A 472 15.05 4.30 -39.53
N GLU A 473 14.46 5.46 -39.23
CA GLU A 473 14.26 5.95 -37.85
C GLU A 473 12.99 5.39 -37.19
N LEU A 474 12.13 4.73 -37.98
CA LEU A 474 10.85 4.20 -37.55
C LEU A 474 10.94 2.71 -37.21
N PRO A 475 10.10 2.21 -36.27
CA PRO A 475 9.97 0.78 -36.07
C PRO A 475 9.50 0.06 -37.34
N ASP A 476 9.99 -1.16 -37.56
CA ASP A 476 9.68 -1.95 -38.76
C ASP A 476 8.17 -2.21 -38.92
N GLY A 477 7.65 -1.83 -40.09
CA GLY A 477 6.26 -2.09 -40.49
C GLY A 477 5.24 -1.14 -39.87
N ALA A 478 4.02 -1.11 -40.44
CA ALA A 478 2.94 -0.30 -39.89
C ALA A 478 2.31 -0.98 -38.65
N PRO A 479 1.96 -0.23 -37.59
CA PRO A 479 1.32 -0.81 -36.40
C PRO A 479 0.00 -1.51 -36.70
N ALA A 480 -0.76 -1.02 -37.69
CA ALA A 480 -2.01 -1.65 -38.13
C ALA A 480 -1.82 -2.73 -39.21
N SER A 481 -0.61 -2.94 -39.73
CA SER A 481 -0.29 -3.93 -40.78
C SER A 481 1.14 -4.47 -40.61
N PRO A 482 1.38 -5.38 -39.66
CA PRO A 482 2.73 -5.83 -39.32
C PRO A 482 3.32 -6.77 -40.39
N PRO A 483 4.62 -6.64 -40.71
CA PRO A 483 5.31 -7.52 -41.65
C PRO A 483 5.63 -8.86 -40.97
N GLY A 484 4.78 -9.87 -41.17
CA GLY A 484 5.09 -11.27 -40.85
C GLY A 484 5.38 -11.61 -39.38
N GLY A 485 5.12 -10.70 -38.43
CA GLY A 485 5.33 -10.86 -36.98
C GLY A 485 4.05 -10.61 -36.15
N SER A 486 4.15 -10.74 -34.82
CA SER A 486 3.03 -10.45 -33.91
C SER A 486 2.63 -8.98 -33.99
N VAL A 487 1.34 -8.71 -34.24
CA VAL A 487 0.73 -7.37 -34.24
C VAL A 487 1.05 -6.64 -32.93
N GLU A 488 1.05 -7.37 -31.82
CA GLU A 488 1.26 -6.82 -30.49
C GLU A 488 2.70 -6.33 -30.26
N THR A 489 3.71 -7.09 -30.72
CA THR A 489 5.11 -6.70 -30.63
C THR A 489 5.41 -5.44 -31.46
N THR A 490 4.86 -5.37 -32.67
CA THR A 490 5.01 -4.21 -33.56
C THR A 490 4.37 -2.97 -32.93
N ARG A 491 3.13 -3.11 -32.44
CA ARG A 491 2.42 -2.03 -31.74
C ARG A 491 3.14 -1.58 -30.45
N LYS A 492 3.73 -2.50 -29.68
CA LYS A 492 4.54 -2.17 -28.49
C LYS A 492 5.73 -1.28 -28.84
N LYS A 493 6.51 -1.65 -29.88
CA LYS A 493 7.65 -0.86 -30.35
C LYS A 493 7.22 0.52 -30.83
N TRP A 494 6.14 0.59 -31.61
CA TRP A 494 5.55 1.86 -32.04
C TRP A 494 5.04 2.72 -30.88
N HIS A 495 4.38 2.13 -29.90
CA HIS A 495 3.92 2.86 -28.72
C HIS A 495 5.08 3.49 -27.94
N GLN A 496 6.15 2.73 -27.72
CA GLN A 496 7.37 3.20 -27.07
C GLN A 496 8.03 4.33 -27.87
N PHE A 497 8.14 4.18 -29.18
CA PHE A 497 8.68 5.20 -30.08
C PHE A 497 7.86 6.51 -30.03
N LEU A 498 6.54 6.41 -30.19
CA LEU A 498 5.65 7.58 -30.19
C LEU A 498 5.70 8.33 -28.85
N ARG A 499 5.72 7.63 -27.72
CA ARG A 499 5.81 8.27 -26.39
C ARG A 499 7.09 9.10 -26.20
N ALA A 500 8.18 8.68 -26.83
CA ALA A 500 9.46 9.39 -26.80
C ALA A 500 9.52 10.55 -27.80
N LEU A 501 8.67 10.55 -28.82
CA LEU A 501 8.67 11.57 -29.87
C LEU A 501 8.33 12.96 -29.29
N ARG A 502 9.01 13.98 -29.81
CA ARG A 502 8.75 15.38 -29.48
C ARG A 502 8.47 16.13 -30.77
N LEU A 503 7.27 16.70 -30.84
CA LEU A 503 6.79 17.40 -32.03
C LEU A 503 6.86 18.91 -31.81
N ASN A 504 7.25 19.64 -32.86
CA ASN A 504 7.04 21.08 -32.89
C ASN A 504 5.54 21.40 -33.10
N TRP A 505 5.15 22.65 -32.88
CA TRP A 505 3.74 23.05 -32.97
C TRP A 505 3.09 22.76 -34.35
N PRO A 506 3.71 23.12 -35.50
CA PRO A 506 3.17 22.78 -36.81
C PRO A 506 2.92 21.28 -37.02
N GLN A 507 3.87 20.44 -36.59
CA GLN A 507 3.75 18.98 -36.67
C GLN A 507 2.59 18.47 -35.80
N ALA A 508 2.52 18.93 -34.54
CA ALA A 508 1.45 18.53 -33.62
C ALA A 508 0.06 18.93 -34.15
N LYS A 509 -0.07 20.14 -34.71
CA LYS A 509 -1.32 20.62 -35.33
C LYS A 509 -1.72 19.76 -36.54
N ALA A 510 -0.78 19.47 -37.44
CA ALA A 510 -1.03 18.63 -38.60
C ALA A 510 -1.43 17.21 -38.21
N ILE A 511 -0.78 16.63 -37.19
CA ILE A 511 -1.15 15.31 -36.66
C ILE A 511 -2.55 15.34 -36.05
N SER A 512 -2.87 16.33 -35.21
CA SER A 512 -4.19 16.46 -34.60
C SER A 512 -5.30 16.54 -35.66
N HIS A 513 -5.11 17.34 -36.72
CA HIS A 513 -6.07 17.42 -37.82
C HIS A 513 -6.17 16.11 -38.61
N ARG A 514 -5.05 15.46 -38.92
CA ARG A 514 -5.04 14.27 -39.78
C ARG A 514 -5.56 13.02 -39.06
N PHE A 515 -5.25 12.88 -37.78
CA PHE A 515 -5.48 11.66 -37.01
C PHE A 515 -6.47 11.85 -35.85
N ALA A 516 -7.07 13.02 -35.70
CA ALA A 516 -8.04 13.35 -34.65
C ALA A 516 -7.52 13.14 -33.21
N THR A 517 -6.20 13.20 -33.02
CA THR A 517 -5.58 13.21 -31.70
C THR A 517 -5.84 14.55 -31.00
N SER A 518 -5.80 14.56 -29.68
CA SER A 518 -5.58 15.82 -28.97
C SER A 518 -4.11 16.22 -29.00
N MET A 519 -3.77 17.33 -28.35
CA MET A 519 -2.42 17.90 -28.37
C MET A 519 -1.52 17.15 -27.38
N PRO A 520 -0.34 16.66 -27.81
CA PRO A 520 0.64 16.08 -26.89
C PRO A 520 1.41 17.18 -26.14
N PRO A 521 1.96 16.90 -24.94
CA PRO A 521 2.94 17.76 -24.28
C PRO A 521 4.10 18.16 -25.21
N PRO A 522 4.60 19.41 -25.16
CA PRO A 522 4.21 20.50 -24.25
C PRO A 522 3.01 21.33 -24.73
N HIS A 523 2.35 20.95 -25.82
CA HIS A 523 1.30 21.72 -26.48
C HIS A 523 -0.09 21.57 -25.84
N ASN A 524 -0.16 21.04 -24.62
CA ASN A 524 -1.40 20.85 -23.85
C ASN A 524 -1.30 21.46 -22.45
N PRO A 525 -1.50 22.78 -22.31
CA PRO A 525 -1.47 23.50 -21.04
C PRO A 525 -2.55 23.06 -20.05
N TRP A 526 -2.38 23.41 -18.77
CA TRP A 526 -3.31 23.07 -17.69
C TRP A 526 -4.54 23.99 -17.64
N TRP A 527 -5.32 23.99 -18.71
CA TRP A 527 -6.46 24.90 -18.88
C TRP A 527 -7.52 24.83 -17.78
N ALA A 528 -7.69 23.67 -17.13
CA ALA A 528 -8.63 23.54 -16.01
C ALA A 528 -8.26 24.40 -14.80
N ASP A 529 -6.98 24.73 -14.63
CA ASP A 529 -6.49 25.51 -13.50
C ASP A 529 -6.56 27.02 -13.75
N LEU A 530 -6.68 27.46 -15.02
CA LEU A 530 -6.76 28.89 -15.36
C LEU A 530 -8.15 29.45 -15.00
N PRO A 531 -8.24 30.44 -14.07
CA PRO A 531 -9.51 31.06 -13.74
C PRO A 531 -10.13 31.76 -14.95
N LEU A 532 -11.43 31.57 -15.16
CA LEU A 532 -12.13 32.20 -16.30
C LEU A 532 -12.13 33.73 -16.18
N GLU A 533 -12.11 34.24 -14.95
CA GLU A 533 -12.04 35.67 -14.60
C GLU A 533 -10.76 36.35 -15.09
N TRP A 534 -9.69 35.58 -15.34
CA TRP A 534 -8.40 36.10 -15.79
C TRP A 534 -8.32 36.27 -17.31
N ILE A 535 -9.22 35.62 -18.06
CA ILE A 535 -9.08 35.50 -19.50
C ILE A 535 -9.26 36.83 -20.21
N GLU A 536 -10.32 37.59 -19.92
CA GLU A 536 -10.58 38.86 -20.61
C GLU A 536 -9.40 39.85 -20.54
N PRO A 537 -8.83 40.17 -19.37
CA PRO A 537 -7.66 41.03 -19.31
C PRO A 537 -6.42 40.38 -19.96
N MET A 538 -6.29 39.05 -19.89
CA MET A 538 -5.20 38.34 -20.57
C MET A 538 -5.30 38.47 -22.12
N LEU A 539 -6.51 38.43 -22.70
CA LEU A 539 -6.70 38.65 -24.15
C LEU A 539 -6.16 40.02 -24.57
N ALA A 540 -6.42 41.07 -23.78
CA ALA A 540 -5.94 42.42 -24.05
C ALA A 540 -4.41 42.55 -23.96
N ILE A 541 -3.77 41.78 -23.09
CA ILE A 541 -2.31 41.69 -22.95
C ILE A 541 -1.71 40.93 -24.14
N LEU A 542 -2.27 39.78 -24.51
CA LEU A 542 -1.81 38.97 -25.63
C LEU A 542 -1.93 39.70 -26.97
N GLN A 543 -2.98 40.51 -27.16
CA GLN A 543 -3.12 41.32 -28.39
C GLN A 543 -1.96 42.32 -28.58
N LYS A 544 -1.30 42.74 -27.49
CA LYS A 544 -0.13 43.66 -27.54
C LYS A 544 1.21 42.94 -27.58
N SER A 545 1.21 41.61 -27.43
CA SER A 545 2.41 40.78 -27.45
C SER A 545 2.92 40.53 -28.88
N HIS A 546 4.17 40.10 -28.98
CA HIS A 546 4.78 39.75 -30.27
C HIS A 546 5.67 38.52 -30.11
N VAL A 547 5.90 37.81 -31.22
CA VAL A 547 6.77 36.63 -31.24
C VAL A 547 8.08 36.99 -31.89
N GLU A 548 9.18 36.72 -31.19
CA GLU A 548 10.55 36.92 -31.68
C GLU A 548 11.36 35.65 -31.37
N ASN A 549 12.13 35.17 -32.35
CA ASN A 549 13.01 33.99 -32.20
C ASN A 549 12.31 32.73 -31.63
N GLY A 550 11.02 32.54 -31.93
CA GLY A 550 10.25 31.38 -31.46
C GLY A 550 9.77 31.49 -30.00
N VAL A 551 9.80 32.68 -29.42
CA VAL A 551 9.37 32.97 -28.04
C VAL A 551 8.30 34.05 -28.06
N LEU A 552 7.26 33.88 -27.24
CA LEU A 552 6.23 34.91 -27.05
C LEU A 552 6.71 35.92 -26.01
N ARG A 553 6.93 37.17 -26.42
CA ARG A 553 7.33 38.27 -25.54
C ARG A 553 6.12 39.12 -25.14
N ILE A 554 5.89 39.22 -23.83
CA ILE A 554 4.92 40.14 -23.22
C ILE A 554 5.69 41.31 -22.59
N VAL A 555 5.60 42.47 -23.26
CA VAL A 555 6.34 43.67 -22.86
C VAL A 555 5.82 44.21 -21.53
N GLY A 556 6.71 44.44 -20.57
CA GLY A 556 6.38 44.88 -19.21
C GLY A 556 5.58 43.84 -18.40
N GLY A 557 5.56 42.57 -18.83
CA GLY A 557 4.75 41.51 -18.23
C GLY A 557 5.10 41.18 -16.77
N VAL A 558 6.33 41.48 -16.35
CA VAL A 558 6.87 41.21 -15.00
C VAL A 558 7.52 42.43 -14.37
N LYS A 559 7.16 43.63 -14.86
CA LYS A 559 7.66 44.89 -14.32
C LYS A 559 7.40 44.98 -12.83
N GLY A 560 8.46 45.21 -12.05
CA GLY A 560 8.37 45.31 -10.58
C GLY A 560 8.20 43.96 -9.86
N TRP A 561 8.41 42.84 -10.55
CA TRP A 561 8.40 41.53 -9.89
C TRP A 561 9.61 41.35 -8.95
N ASP A 562 9.34 40.83 -7.76
CA ASP A 562 10.34 40.58 -6.71
C ASP A 562 10.10 39.19 -6.09
N PRO A 563 11.13 38.31 -6.02
CA PRO A 563 11.01 37.00 -5.38
C PRO A 563 10.97 37.05 -3.84
N SER A 564 11.31 38.18 -3.20
CA SER A 564 11.45 38.30 -1.74
C SER A 564 10.26 37.81 -0.90
N PRO A 565 8.99 38.02 -1.30
CA PRO A 565 7.83 37.54 -0.53
C PRO A 565 7.78 36.00 -0.40
N LEU A 566 8.29 35.30 -1.41
CA LEU A 566 8.35 33.83 -1.44
C LEU A 566 9.46 33.32 -0.51
N LEU A 567 10.61 33.99 -0.47
CA LEU A 567 11.74 33.64 0.39
C LEU A 567 11.42 33.74 1.89
N GLN A 568 10.45 34.57 2.27
CA GLN A 568 10.08 34.79 3.67
C GLN A 568 8.89 33.92 4.13
N PHE A 569 8.34 33.07 3.26
CA PHE A 569 7.09 32.33 3.51
C PHE A 569 5.91 33.23 3.93
N GLN A 570 5.89 34.49 3.47
CA GLN A 570 4.90 35.52 3.82
C GLN A 570 3.91 35.80 2.67
N PHE A 571 3.71 34.85 1.76
CA PHE A 571 2.93 35.05 0.54
C PHE A 571 1.45 35.38 0.83
N GLU A 572 0.87 34.86 1.92
CA GLU A 572 -0.50 35.17 2.34
C GLU A 572 -0.65 36.58 2.94
N GLU A 573 0.44 37.17 3.44
CA GLU A 573 0.48 38.47 4.11
C GLU A 573 1.02 39.59 3.21
N PHE A 574 1.39 39.28 1.97
CA PHE A 574 1.97 40.25 1.05
C PHE A 574 0.97 41.36 0.66
N GLN A 575 1.29 42.60 1.03
CA GLN A 575 0.50 43.81 0.75
C GLN A 575 1.16 44.76 -0.27
N GLY A 576 2.10 44.25 -1.08
CA GLY A 576 2.79 45.06 -2.11
C GLY A 576 1.93 45.36 -3.34
N GLU A 577 2.44 46.22 -4.22
CA GLU A 577 1.83 46.46 -5.53
C GLU A 577 1.99 45.22 -6.42
N THR A 578 0.92 44.86 -7.15
CA THR A 578 0.93 43.71 -8.07
C THR A 578 1.86 43.98 -9.27
N PRO A 579 2.81 43.08 -9.59
CA PRO A 579 3.70 43.27 -10.73
C PRO A 579 3.00 43.29 -12.09
N GLY A 580 3.68 43.87 -13.08
CA GLY A 580 3.24 43.87 -14.47
C GLY A 580 2.15 44.92 -14.77
N PRO A 581 1.35 44.70 -15.84
CA PRO A 581 0.30 45.63 -16.22
C PRO A 581 -0.84 45.71 -15.19
N GLU A 582 -1.36 46.91 -14.94
CA GLU A 582 -2.56 47.08 -14.12
C GLU A 582 -3.77 46.46 -14.83
N VAL A 583 -4.50 45.61 -14.12
CA VAL A 583 -5.64 44.85 -14.65
C VAL A 583 -6.84 44.95 -13.72
N HIS A 584 -8.02 45.01 -14.33
CA HIS A 584 -9.30 44.92 -13.61
C HIS A 584 -9.90 43.55 -13.90
N LEU A 585 -10.08 42.75 -12.85
CA LEU A 585 -10.78 41.46 -12.92
C LEU A 585 -12.28 41.69 -12.78
N CYS A 586 -13.09 40.80 -13.36
CA CYS A 586 -14.51 40.76 -13.08
C CYS A 586 -14.78 40.26 -11.65
N GLU A 587 -16.05 40.34 -11.22
CA GLU A 587 -16.47 39.76 -9.94
C GLU A 587 -16.37 38.23 -9.96
N PRO A 588 -16.15 37.58 -8.79
CA PRO A 588 -16.11 36.12 -8.70
C PRO A 588 -17.36 35.47 -9.30
N LEU A 589 -17.20 34.45 -10.15
CA LEU A 589 -18.32 33.90 -10.91
C LEU A 589 -19.19 32.92 -10.12
N LEU A 590 -18.58 32.02 -9.34
CA LEU A 590 -19.29 30.99 -8.55
C LEU A 590 -18.97 31.05 -7.06
N ASP A 591 -17.69 31.14 -6.72
CA ASP A 591 -17.22 31.12 -5.33
C ASP A 591 -17.10 32.56 -4.77
N ASP A 592 -16.95 32.72 -3.45
CA ASP A 592 -16.86 34.05 -2.82
C ASP A 592 -15.56 34.81 -3.17
N LYS A 593 -14.56 34.10 -3.72
CA LYS A 593 -13.26 34.63 -4.13
C LYS A 593 -12.82 33.99 -5.45
N ILE A 594 -12.07 34.74 -6.25
CA ILE A 594 -11.40 34.20 -7.44
C ILE A 594 -10.26 33.28 -6.98
N ALA A 595 -10.10 32.14 -7.64
CA ALA A 595 -9.00 31.21 -7.37
C ALA A 595 -7.62 31.84 -7.71
N GLU A 596 -6.58 31.40 -7.01
CA GLU A 596 -5.18 31.80 -7.27
C GLU A 596 -4.90 33.32 -7.17
N MET A 597 -5.71 34.06 -6.43
CA MET A 597 -5.53 35.52 -6.27
C MET A 597 -4.22 35.89 -5.60
N GLU A 598 -3.74 35.07 -4.67
CA GLU A 598 -2.42 35.22 -4.04
C GLU A 598 -1.30 35.08 -5.08
N THR A 599 -1.37 34.07 -5.95
CA THR A 599 -0.44 33.88 -7.08
C THR A 599 -0.45 35.11 -7.99
N LEU A 600 -1.63 35.64 -8.34
CA LEU A 600 -1.75 36.84 -9.18
C LEU A 600 -1.11 38.06 -8.51
N ARG A 601 -1.30 38.25 -7.20
CA ARG A 601 -0.71 39.37 -6.45
C ARG A 601 0.81 39.33 -6.45
N VAL A 602 1.40 38.14 -6.27
CA VAL A 602 2.86 37.97 -6.20
C VAL A 602 3.51 38.06 -7.58
N HIS A 603 2.87 37.51 -8.62
CA HIS A 603 3.51 37.35 -9.92
C HIS A 603 3.05 38.34 -10.99
N GLY A 604 1.89 38.96 -10.82
CA GLY A 604 1.21 39.71 -11.88
C GLY A 604 0.46 38.79 -12.85
N LEU A 605 -0.60 39.29 -13.47
CA LEU A 605 -1.49 38.48 -14.32
C LEU A 605 -0.76 37.68 -15.42
N PRO A 606 0.19 38.25 -16.21
CA PRO A 606 0.85 37.52 -17.28
C PRO A 606 1.65 36.31 -16.78
N LYS A 607 2.46 36.53 -15.73
CA LYS A 607 3.31 35.48 -15.16
C LYS A 607 2.48 34.46 -14.38
N ALA A 608 1.50 34.91 -13.59
CA ALA A 608 0.57 34.03 -12.89
C ALA A 608 -0.19 33.10 -13.87
N SER A 609 -0.67 33.65 -15.00
CA SER A 609 -1.33 32.85 -16.03
C SER A 609 -0.38 31.82 -16.64
N ALA A 610 0.88 32.20 -16.90
CA ALA A 610 1.90 31.27 -17.41
C ALA A 610 2.24 30.15 -16.41
N LEU A 611 2.33 30.47 -15.10
CA LEU A 611 2.57 29.51 -14.02
C LEU A 611 1.42 28.50 -13.90
N VAL A 612 0.19 28.99 -13.79
CA VAL A 612 -1.02 28.18 -13.65
C VAL A 612 -1.22 27.25 -14.86
N LEU A 613 -0.90 27.73 -16.06
CA LEU A 613 -0.98 26.93 -17.29
C LEU A 613 0.17 25.93 -17.47
N GLY A 614 1.22 25.99 -16.65
CA GLY A 614 2.40 25.13 -16.81
C GLY A 614 3.25 25.49 -18.04
N LEU A 615 3.42 26.79 -18.34
CA LEU A 615 4.15 27.27 -19.53
C LEU A 615 5.56 27.69 -19.15
N ALA A 616 6.59 27.03 -19.68
CA ALA A 616 7.98 27.39 -19.40
C ALA A 616 8.29 28.82 -19.87
N HIS A 617 8.91 29.61 -18.99
CA HIS A 617 9.19 31.02 -19.24
C HIS A 617 10.38 31.55 -18.46
N HIS A 618 10.88 32.72 -18.85
CA HIS A 618 11.93 33.45 -18.15
C HIS A 618 11.75 34.96 -18.32
N HIS A 619 12.55 35.74 -17.60
CA HIS A 619 12.51 37.20 -17.63
C HIS A 619 13.62 37.76 -18.54
N ASP A 620 13.32 38.88 -19.19
CA ASP A 620 14.29 39.73 -19.89
C ASP A 620 14.03 41.18 -19.47
N GLY A 621 14.68 41.61 -18.39
CA GLY A 621 14.34 42.87 -17.72
C GLY A 621 12.92 42.85 -17.18
N ASP A 622 12.09 43.80 -17.62
CA ASP A 622 10.67 43.92 -17.24
C ASP A 622 9.73 43.03 -18.08
N ASP A 623 10.26 42.36 -19.10
CA ASP A 623 9.48 41.58 -20.07
C ASP A 623 9.41 40.10 -19.67
N LEU A 624 8.26 39.48 -19.96
CA LEU A 624 8.05 38.03 -19.78
C LEU A 624 8.19 37.31 -21.12
N LEU A 625 9.07 36.31 -21.16
CA LEU A 625 9.35 35.50 -22.34
C LEU A 625 8.85 34.07 -22.13
N ILE A 626 7.76 33.69 -22.80
CA ILE A 626 7.23 32.33 -22.76
C ILE A 626 7.88 31.49 -23.86
N THR A 627 8.65 30.49 -23.46
CA THR A 627 9.54 29.72 -24.35
C THR A 627 8.93 28.41 -24.85
N SER A 628 7.90 27.89 -24.19
CA SER A 628 7.23 26.66 -24.59
C SER A 628 5.74 26.71 -24.32
N GLY A 629 4.93 26.14 -25.23
CA GLY A 629 3.47 26.03 -25.10
C GLY A 629 2.72 27.34 -25.34
N TRP A 630 3.41 28.40 -25.76
CA TRP A 630 2.79 29.69 -26.08
C TRP A 630 1.90 29.60 -27.33
N GLU A 631 2.22 28.71 -28.28
CA GLU A 631 1.40 28.47 -29.46
C GLU A 631 0.03 27.93 -29.08
N ALA A 632 0.00 26.98 -28.14
CA ALA A 632 -1.23 26.44 -27.58
C ALA A 632 -2.03 27.52 -26.84
N LEU A 633 -1.36 28.40 -26.09
CA LEU A 633 -1.99 29.55 -25.45
C LEU A 633 -2.67 30.48 -26.46
N LEU A 634 -1.99 30.83 -27.55
CA LEU A 634 -2.55 31.68 -28.59
C LEU A 634 -3.74 31.01 -29.29
N GLU A 635 -3.58 29.78 -29.78
CA GLU A 635 -4.64 29.03 -30.47
C GLU A 635 -5.87 28.84 -29.56
N GLY A 636 -5.66 28.42 -28.31
CA GLY A 636 -6.73 28.18 -27.35
C GLY A 636 -7.52 29.43 -26.97
N LEU A 637 -6.90 30.61 -27.06
CA LEU A 637 -7.58 31.90 -26.83
C LEU A 637 -8.04 32.60 -28.12
N GLY A 638 -7.96 31.92 -29.26
CA GLY A 638 -8.47 32.41 -30.55
C GLY A 638 -7.54 33.38 -31.29
N PHE A 639 -6.25 33.38 -30.97
CA PHE A 639 -5.22 34.14 -31.66
C PHE A 639 -4.45 33.28 -32.66
N GLY A 640 -3.87 33.92 -33.68
CA GLY A 640 -2.86 33.32 -34.54
C GLY A 640 -1.76 34.31 -34.88
N LEU A 641 -0.78 33.84 -35.66
CA LEU A 641 0.38 34.62 -36.05
C LEU A 641 0.31 35.07 -37.51
N GLN A 642 0.42 36.38 -37.73
CA GLN A 642 0.65 36.96 -39.05
C GLN A 642 1.91 37.82 -39.03
N LYS A 643 2.94 37.44 -39.80
CA LYS A 643 4.23 38.15 -39.90
C LYS A 643 4.87 38.46 -38.52
N GLY A 644 4.78 37.54 -37.56
CA GLY A 644 5.35 37.67 -36.21
C GLY A 644 4.51 38.50 -35.22
N LYS A 645 3.37 39.05 -35.65
CA LYS A 645 2.40 39.74 -34.77
C LYS A 645 1.27 38.81 -34.39
N VAL A 646 0.82 38.95 -33.14
CA VAL A 646 -0.35 38.24 -32.61
C VAL A 646 -1.62 38.94 -33.10
N GLU A 647 -2.44 38.24 -33.86
CA GLU A 647 -3.71 38.73 -34.39
C GLU A 647 -4.87 37.86 -33.91
N GLN A 648 -5.99 38.50 -33.60
CA GLN A 648 -7.19 37.81 -33.14
C GLN A 648 -7.93 37.21 -34.35
N ILE A 649 -8.07 35.89 -34.36
CA ILE A 649 -8.78 35.14 -35.41
C ILE A 649 -10.23 34.89 -34.97
N VAL A 650 -10.41 34.43 -33.73
CA VAL A 650 -11.70 34.15 -33.11
C VAL A 650 -11.84 35.00 -31.85
N ASP A 651 -12.94 35.73 -31.72
CA ASP A 651 -13.16 36.57 -30.55
C ASP A 651 -13.75 35.79 -29.36
N ALA A 652 -12.86 35.29 -28.51
CA ALA A 652 -13.21 34.56 -27.29
C ALA A 652 -14.11 35.36 -26.32
N ARG A 653 -14.12 36.70 -26.38
CA ARG A 653 -14.93 37.56 -25.49
C ARG A 653 -16.42 37.31 -25.63
N ILE A 654 -16.89 36.99 -26.85
CA ILE A 654 -18.30 36.73 -27.14
C ILE A 654 -18.78 35.52 -26.33
N HIS A 655 -17.98 34.46 -26.28
CA HIS A 655 -18.30 33.25 -25.53
C HIS A 655 -18.14 33.45 -24.02
N LEU A 656 -17.10 34.18 -23.61
CA LEU A 656 -16.80 34.44 -22.21
C LEU A 656 -17.92 35.24 -21.53
N GLN A 657 -18.34 36.37 -22.10
CA GLN A 657 -19.40 37.22 -21.52
C GLN A 657 -20.70 36.44 -21.32
N ALA A 658 -21.14 35.70 -22.35
CA ALA A 658 -22.35 34.88 -22.28
C ALA A 658 -22.25 33.75 -21.24
N ARG A 659 -21.06 33.21 -20.97
CA ARG A 659 -20.84 32.18 -19.94
C ARG A 659 -20.81 32.80 -18.55
N SER A 660 -20.11 33.91 -18.37
CA SER A 660 -20.01 34.62 -17.09
C SER A 660 -21.38 35.07 -16.59
N GLU A 661 -22.22 35.66 -17.45
CA GLU A 661 -23.59 36.05 -17.08
C GLU A 661 -24.42 34.86 -16.58
N LYS A 662 -24.31 33.70 -17.24
CA LYS A 662 -25.00 32.48 -16.81
C LYS A 662 -24.48 31.95 -15.48
N LEU A 663 -23.17 31.96 -15.27
CA LEU A 663 -22.57 31.48 -14.02
C LEU A 663 -22.98 32.36 -12.82
N LEU A 664 -23.03 33.68 -13.00
CA LEU A 664 -23.53 34.59 -11.96
C LEU A 664 -25.00 34.34 -11.61
N GLN A 665 -25.85 34.06 -12.61
CA GLN A 665 -27.24 33.67 -12.40
C GLN A 665 -27.34 32.33 -11.65
N VAL A 666 -26.52 31.35 -12.01
CA VAL A 666 -26.42 30.07 -11.32
C VAL A 666 -25.99 30.26 -9.87
N ALA A 667 -24.93 31.03 -9.61
CA ALA A 667 -24.44 31.29 -8.26
C ALA A 667 -25.51 31.93 -7.38
N ALA A 668 -26.25 32.91 -7.91
CA ALA A 668 -27.36 33.54 -7.20
C ALA A 668 -28.48 32.53 -6.86
N LEU A 669 -28.85 31.67 -7.82
CA LEU A 669 -29.88 30.64 -7.62
C LEU A 669 -29.45 29.59 -6.58
N LEU A 670 -28.23 29.08 -6.69
CA LEU A 670 -27.68 28.08 -5.77
C LEU A 670 -27.59 28.63 -4.35
N LYS A 671 -27.22 29.91 -4.18
CA LYS A 671 -27.20 30.58 -2.87
C LYS A 671 -28.59 30.71 -2.25
N ILE A 672 -29.62 31.01 -3.05
CA ILE A 672 -31.02 31.03 -2.59
C ILE A 672 -31.42 29.62 -2.12
N GLU A 673 -31.08 28.58 -2.88
CA GLU A 673 -31.40 27.20 -2.54
C GLU A 673 -30.65 26.71 -1.30
N GLU A 674 -29.38 27.10 -1.13
CA GLU A 674 -28.59 26.78 0.06
C GLU A 674 -29.21 27.38 1.32
N VAL A 675 -29.64 28.65 1.27
CA VAL A 675 -30.33 29.31 2.38
C VAL A 675 -31.66 28.61 2.70
N ARG A 676 -32.44 28.25 1.67
CA ARG A 676 -33.71 27.51 1.83
C ARG A 676 -33.49 26.16 2.49
N ARG A 677 -32.52 25.38 2.01
CA ARG A 677 -32.15 24.07 2.58
C ARG A 677 -31.63 24.19 4.01
N GLY A 678 -30.77 25.17 4.30
CA GLY A 678 -30.30 25.43 5.65
C GLY A 678 -31.42 25.76 6.63
N ALA A 679 -32.42 26.56 6.21
CA ALA A 679 -33.59 26.85 7.03
C ALA A 679 -34.48 25.61 7.26
N LEU A 680 -34.66 24.77 6.23
CA LEU A 680 -35.39 23.51 6.33
C LEU A 680 -34.69 22.53 7.27
N ASP A 681 -33.37 22.37 7.14
CA ASP A 681 -32.56 21.47 7.96
C ASP A 681 -32.54 21.93 9.43
N ALA A 682 -32.49 23.24 9.69
CA ALA A 682 -32.62 23.80 11.03
C ALA A 682 -33.99 23.48 11.67
N LYS A 683 -35.07 23.61 10.88
CA LYS A 683 -36.44 23.27 11.33
C LYS A 683 -36.58 21.77 11.61
N LYS A 684 -36.04 20.92 10.73
CA LYS A 684 -35.96 19.46 10.88
C LYS A 684 -35.20 19.07 12.14
N ALA A 685 -34.03 19.70 12.38
CA ALA A 685 -33.22 19.45 13.57
C ALA A 685 -33.95 19.86 14.87
N GLN A 686 -34.65 21.00 14.88
CA GLN A 686 -35.41 21.45 16.04
C GLN A 686 -36.52 20.46 16.42
N ILE A 687 -37.27 19.96 15.42
CA ILE A 687 -38.34 18.99 15.62
C ILE A 687 -37.77 17.63 16.07
N ARG A 688 -36.66 17.19 15.46
CA ARG A 688 -35.93 15.98 15.87
C ARG A 688 -35.51 16.05 17.34
N ILE A 689 -34.87 17.14 17.75
CA ILE A 689 -34.40 17.32 19.14
C ILE A 689 -35.58 17.35 20.11
N ALA A 690 -36.69 18.00 19.75
CA ALA A 690 -37.89 18.03 20.59
C ALA A 690 -38.51 16.63 20.77
N ALA A 691 -38.62 15.85 19.68
CA ALA A 691 -39.14 14.48 19.71
C ALA A 691 -38.21 13.52 20.47
N GLU A 692 -36.89 13.61 20.26
CA GLU A 692 -35.90 12.83 21.02
C GLU A 692 -35.94 13.19 22.52
N THR A 693 -36.14 14.46 22.86
CA THR A 693 -36.22 14.90 24.27
C THR A 693 -37.50 14.42 24.95
N ASP A 694 -38.64 14.48 24.27
CA ASP A 694 -39.93 13.98 24.78
C ASP A 694 -39.92 12.44 24.95
N ALA A 695 -39.33 11.71 24.00
CA ALA A 695 -39.15 10.26 24.10
C ALA A 695 -38.21 9.86 25.25
N ARG A 696 -37.13 10.62 25.49
CA ARG A 696 -36.26 10.41 26.67
C ARG A 696 -36.97 10.66 27.98
N GLN A 697 -37.81 11.70 28.06
CA GLN A 697 -38.61 11.99 29.26
C GLN A 697 -39.66 10.90 29.55
N LYS A 698 -40.16 10.23 28.52
CA LYS A 698 -41.09 9.09 28.63
C LYS A 698 -40.41 7.75 28.91
N GLY A 699 -39.08 7.72 29.03
CA GLY A 699 -38.31 6.53 29.41
C GLY A 699 -38.11 5.51 28.28
N TYR A 700 -38.27 5.91 27.02
CA TYR A 700 -37.99 5.04 25.87
C TYR A 700 -36.49 4.74 25.74
N ASN A 701 -36.16 3.60 25.13
CA ASN A 701 -34.76 3.26 24.85
C ASN A 701 -34.17 4.19 23.77
N ILE A 702 -32.83 4.18 23.63
CA ILE A 702 -32.11 5.08 22.72
C ILE A 702 -32.53 4.87 21.25
N GLY A 703 -32.75 3.62 20.82
CA GLY A 703 -33.14 3.31 19.44
C GLY A 703 -34.56 3.77 19.09
N ASP A 704 -35.53 3.61 20.00
CA ASP A 704 -36.90 4.09 19.83
C ASP A 704 -36.97 5.63 19.87
N THR A 705 -36.12 6.26 20.69
CA THR A 705 -35.97 7.72 20.76
C THR A 705 -35.51 8.31 19.43
N GLU A 706 -34.49 7.73 18.81
CA GLU A 706 -33.98 8.17 17.50
C GLU A 706 -34.97 7.87 16.37
N ARG A 707 -35.68 6.73 16.42
CA ARG A 707 -36.73 6.42 15.44
C ARG A 707 -37.84 7.47 15.48
N MET A 708 -38.33 7.82 16.67
CA MET A 708 -39.34 8.87 16.84
C MET A 708 -38.80 10.24 16.41
N GLY A 709 -37.52 10.53 16.66
CA GLY A 709 -36.85 11.73 16.14
C GLY A 709 -36.83 11.79 14.61
N LYS A 710 -36.58 10.66 13.95
CA LYS A 710 -36.53 10.55 12.49
C LYS A 710 -37.93 10.62 11.86
N GLU A 711 -38.91 9.94 12.44
CA GLU A 711 -40.32 10.02 12.02
C GLU A 711 -40.83 11.46 12.10
N ALA A 712 -40.56 12.16 13.20
CA ALA A 712 -40.94 13.57 13.36
C ALA A 712 -40.22 14.51 12.37
N MET A 713 -38.99 14.17 11.98
CA MET A 713 -38.25 14.90 10.95
C MET A 713 -38.86 14.71 9.55
N ASP A 714 -39.29 13.49 9.22
CA ASP A 714 -39.84 13.12 7.91
C ASP A 714 -41.26 13.71 7.70
N GLU A 715 -41.98 14.04 8.77
CA GLU A 715 -43.25 14.79 8.72
C GLU A 715 -43.09 16.26 8.30
N VAL A 716 -41.87 16.80 8.30
CA VAL A 716 -41.61 18.18 7.86
C VAL A 716 -41.72 18.28 6.34
N LEU A 717 -42.84 18.83 5.86
CA LEU A 717 -43.08 19.09 4.45
C LEU A 717 -41.99 20.00 3.85
N ASP A 718 -41.34 19.50 2.80
CA ASP A 718 -40.44 20.27 1.93
C ASP A 718 -41.23 20.70 0.68
N PRO A 719 -41.54 21.99 0.49
CA PRO A 719 -42.24 22.46 -0.70
C PRO A 719 -41.38 22.36 -1.98
N GLY A 720 -40.09 22.04 -1.86
CA GLY A 720 -39.14 22.02 -2.96
C GLY A 720 -38.66 23.40 -3.39
N PRO A 721 -37.76 23.47 -4.39
CA PRO A 721 -37.34 24.73 -5.00
C PRO A 721 -38.44 25.29 -5.91
N ASP A 722 -38.46 26.61 -6.10
CA ASP A 722 -39.46 27.31 -6.94
C ASP A 722 -39.46 26.82 -8.40
N ASN A 723 -38.29 26.43 -8.92
CA ASN A 723 -38.16 25.82 -10.25
C ASN A 723 -37.13 24.67 -10.23
N PRO A 724 -37.59 23.41 -10.08
CA PRO A 724 -36.71 22.25 -10.01
C PRO A 724 -35.86 22.01 -11.27
N LEU A 725 -36.40 22.30 -12.46
CA LEU A 725 -35.68 22.08 -13.74
C LEU A 725 -34.51 23.06 -13.88
N LEU A 726 -34.76 24.34 -13.60
CA LEU A 726 -33.71 25.37 -13.64
C LEU A 726 -32.59 25.09 -12.62
N LEU A 727 -32.95 24.55 -11.45
CA LEU A 727 -31.99 24.17 -10.42
C LEU A 727 -31.10 22.98 -10.89
N ASP A 728 -31.69 21.99 -11.55
CA ASP A 728 -30.95 20.84 -12.11
C ASP A 728 -29.98 21.26 -13.24
N GLU A 729 -30.45 22.13 -14.15
CA GLU A 729 -29.60 22.75 -15.16
C GLU A 729 -28.45 23.58 -14.54
N SER A 730 -28.74 24.27 -13.44
CA SER A 730 -27.76 25.08 -12.70
C SER A 730 -26.70 24.20 -12.03
N PHE A 731 -27.08 23.08 -11.41
CA PHE A 731 -26.14 22.11 -10.88
C PHE A 731 -25.27 21.48 -11.97
N SER A 732 -25.86 21.18 -13.12
CA SER A 732 -25.13 20.63 -14.26
C SER A 732 -24.10 21.63 -14.80
N LEU A 733 -24.47 22.92 -14.89
CA LEU A 733 -23.59 23.97 -15.36
C LEU A 733 -22.46 24.29 -14.37
N GLU A 734 -22.76 24.26 -13.06
CA GLU A 734 -21.77 24.38 -11.98
C GLU A 734 -20.76 23.22 -12.06
N ASP A 735 -21.25 21.98 -12.14
CA ASP A 735 -20.41 20.78 -12.21
C ASP A 735 -19.53 20.76 -13.48
N GLU A 736 -20.09 21.16 -14.63
CA GLU A 736 -19.31 21.33 -15.86
C GLU A 736 -18.20 22.38 -15.69
N HIS A 737 -18.51 23.54 -15.11
CA HIS A 737 -17.51 24.59 -14.91
C HIS A 737 -16.41 24.17 -13.91
N ARG A 738 -16.77 23.49 -12.81
CA ARG A 738 -15.80 23.00 -11.82
C ARG A 738 -14.88 21.90 -12.37
N VAL A 739 -15.27 21.22 -13.46
CA VAL A 739 -14.45 20.18 -14.11
C VAL A 739 -13.69 20.70 -15.32
N ASP A 740 -14.35 21.47 -16.18
CA ASP A 740 -13.76 21.91 -17.45
C ASP A 740 -13.05 23.27 -17.33
N GLY A 741 -13.42 24.15 -16.40
CA GLY A 741 -12.77 25.46 -16.22
C GLY A 741 -12.62 26.23 -17.55
N ALA A 742 -11.43 26.76 -17.83
CA ALA A 742 -11.15 27.43 -19.09
C ALA A 742 -11.06 26.49 -20.30
N MET A 743 -10.91 25.17 -20.12
CA MET A 743 -10.91 24.19 -21.23
C MET A 743 -12.22 24.26 -22.03
N TRP A 744 -13.34 24.59 -21.38
CA TRP A 744 -14.60 24.82 -22.07
C TRP A 744 -14.47 25.90 -23.16
N LEU A 745 -13.81 27.02 -22.84
CA LEU A 745 -13.65 28.14 -23.76
C LEU A 745 -12.72 27.75 -24.91
N VAL A 746 -11.61 27.07 -24.60
CA VAL A 746 -10.65 26.56 -25.59
C VAL A 746 -11.33 25.67 -26.63
N ARG A 747 -12.23 24.79 -26.20
CA ARG A 747 -13.03 23.93 -27.09
C ARG A 747 -14.06 24.69 -27.94
N LYS A 748 -14.36 25.95 -27.62
CA LYS A 748 -15.26 26.82 -28.40
C LYS A 748 -14.51 27.71 -29.38
N THR A 749 -13.27 28.08 -29.07
CA THR A 749 -12.44 29.00 -29.86
C THR A 749 -11.58 28.28 -30.89
N SER A 750 -11.14 27.06 -30.60
CA SER A 750 -10.25 26.27 -31.46
C SER A 750 -10.98 25.11 -32.16
N GLU A 751 -10.59 24.82 -33.40
CA GLU A 751 -11.06 23.65 -34.16
C GLU A 751 -10.34 22.34 -33.80
N LEU A 752 -9.19 22.43 -33.11
CA LEU A 752 -8.45 21.26 -32.61
C LEU A 752 -9.20 20.53 -31.49
N ARG A 753 -8.91 19.23 -31.33
CA ARG A 753 -9.42 18.44 -30.21
C ARG A 753 -8.59 18.75 -28.95
N TRP A 754 -9.26 19.13 -27.86
CA TRP A 754 -8.62 19.44 -26.58
C TRP A 754 -9.10 18.53 -25.45
N GLU A 755 -8.15 17.95 -24.72
CA GLU A 755 -8.36 17.07 -23.58
C GLU A 755 -7.55 17.55 -22.37
N HIS A 756 -8.04 17.25 -21.18
CA HIS A 756 -7.41 17.69 -19.93
C HIS A 756 -6.02 17.07 -19.74
N SER A 757 -5.03 17.93 -19.50
CA SER A 757 -3.65 17.55 -19.21
C SER A 757 -3.43 17.05 -17.79
N ALA A 758 -4.19 17.57 -16.81
CA ALA A 758 -4.03 17.28 -15.39
C ALA A 758 -5.39 17.27 -14.66
N PRO A 759 -6.36 16.44 -15.08
CA PRO A 759 -7.72 16.47 -14.52
C PRO A 759 -7.79 16.01 -13.06
N VAL A 760 -6.78 15.26 -12.59
CA VAL A 760 -6.75 14.72 -11.23
C VAL A 760 -5.34 14.83 -10.67
N ARG A 761 -5.26 15.40 -9.47
CA ARG A 761 -4.05 15.43 -8.65
C ARG A 761 -4.29 14.64 -7.36
N ILE A 762 -3.28 13.91 -6.92
CA ILE A 762 -3.36 13.02 -5.77
C ILE A 762 -2.70 13.69 -4.57
N GLY A 763 -3.50 13.94 -3.53
CA GLY A 763 -2.97 14.38 -2.24
C GLY A 763 -2.14 13.28 -1.59
N THR A 764 -0.98 13.65 -1.05
CA THR A 764 -0.06 12.67 -0.46
C THR A 764 0.72 13.22 0.73
N ARG A 765 1.18 12.32 1.60
CA ARG A 765 2.11 12.64 2.68
C ARG A 765 3.01 11.48 3.04
N MET A 766 4.15 11.76 3.64
CA MET A 766 5.03 10.72 4.14
C MET A 766 4.35 9.91 5.26
N ALA A 767 4.40 8.59 5.13
CA ALA A 767 4.13 7.65 6.19
C ALA A 767 5.46 7.15 6.75
N ARG A 768 5.91 5.94 6.40
CA ARG A 768 7.09 5.32 7.02
C ARG A 768 8.29 5.44 6.07
N PRO A 769 9.48 5.82 6.56
CA PRO A 769 10.69 5.77 5.73
C PRO A 769 11.04 4.33 5.35
N GLU A 770 11.92 4.18 4.36
CA GLU A 770 12.54 2.91 4.01
C GLU A 770 13.24 2.26 5.22
N LYS A 771 13.40 0.94 5.19
CA LYS A 771 14.18 0.19 6.17
C LYS A 771 15.11 -0.79 5.48
N ALA A 772 16.38 -0.82 5.88
CA ALA A 772 17.34 -1.85 5.50
C ALA A 772 18.35 -2.00 6.65
N ALA A 773 18.02 -2.84 7.64
CA ALA A 773 18.82 -2.95 8.85
C ALA A 773 18.67 -4.33 9.53
N PRO A 774 19.71 -4.78 10.27
CA PRO A 774 19.64 -6.00 11.07
C PRO A 774 18.46 -5.99 12.06
N ARG A 775 17.77 -7.12 12.18
CA ARG A 775 16.69 -7.27 13.15
C ARG A 775 17.25 -7.72 14.48
N GLU A 776 17.34 -6.78 15.41
CA GLU A 776 17.93 -7.01 16.73
C GLU A 776 16.89 -7.09 17.85
N MET A 777 17.18 -7.93 18.85
CA MET A 777 16.49 -7.85 20.13
C MET A 777 16.88 -6.56 20.86
N ARG A 778 16.03 -6.07 21.77
CA ARG A 778 16.36 -4.95 22.65
C ARG A 778 16.54 -5.45 24.09
N PRO A 779 17.78 -5.47 24.64
CA PRO A 779 19.08 -5.24 23.99
C PRO A 779 19.52 -6.38 23.06
N ALA A 780 20.47 -6.08 22.15
CA ALA A 780 21.02 -7.04 21.21
C ALA A 780 21.78 -8.17 21.93
N VAL A 781 21.59 -9.40 21.46
CA VAL A 781 22.16 -10.62 22.03
C VAL A 781 22.79 -11.47 20.93
N HIS A 782 23.81 -12.25 21.30
CA HIS A 782 24.52 -13.18 20.40
C HIS A 782 24.15 -14.64 20.70
N SER A 783 23.80 -14.95 21.96
CA SER A 783 23.45 -16.29 22.41
C SER A 783 22.12 -16.33 23.16
N LEU A 784 21.28 -17.31 22.85
CA LEU A 784 20.08 -17.65 23.62
C LEU A 784 20.43 -18.51 24.85
N PHE A 785 21.39 -18.03 25.64
CA PHE A 785 21.82 -18.64 26.90
C PHE A 785 21.42 -17.75 28.09
N PRO A 786 20.74 -18.28 29.13
CA PRO A 786 20.30 -17.46 30.25
C PRO A 786 21.47 -17.16 31.20
N ILE A 787 21.73 -15.88 31.47
CA ILE A 787 22.73 -15.43 32.47
C ILE A 787 22.14 -14.62 33.63
N GLY A 788 20.81 -14.52 33.73
CA GLY A 788 20.14 -13.82 34.82
C GLY A 788 20.61 -12.38 34.97
N MET A 789 20.90 -11.99 36.21
CA MET A 789 21.52 -10.70 36.55
C MET A 789 23.06 -10.78 36.65
N ALA A 790 23.66 -11.95 36.39
CA ALA A 790 25.09 -12.18 36.58
C ALA A 790 25.96 -11.39 35.59
N GLY A 791 25.49 -11.20 34.35
CA GLY A 791 26.21 -10.44 33.31
C GLY A 791 26.09 -8.92 33.38
N GLY A 792 25.57 -8.36 34.47
CA GLY A 792 25.32 -6.93 34.63
C GLY A 792 24.25 -6.35 33.68
N PRO A 793 24.11 -5.02 33.61
CA PRO A 793 23.10 -4.36 32.78
C PRO A 793 23.23 -4.68 31.28
N GLN A 794 24.47 -4.88 30.82
CA GLN A 794 24.79 -5.18 29.41
C GLN A 794 24.77 -6.67 29.07
N ARG A 795 24.47 -7.54 30.04
CA ARG A 795 24.31 -8.99 29.86
C ARG A 795 25.54 -9.66 29.21
N ARG A 796 26.74 -9.32 29.68
CA ARG A 796 28.01 -9.85 29.15
C ARG A 796 28.36 -11.19 29.76
N LEU A 797 28.80 -12.13 28.93
CA LEU A 797 29.21 -13.48 29.34
C LEU A 797 30.46 -13.46 30.23
N ALA A 798 31.47 -12.65 29.90
CA ALA A 798 32.70 -12.54 30.69
C ALA A 798 32.43 -12.10 32.15
N VAL A 799 31.53 -11.13 32.35
CA VAL A 799 31.14 -10.67 33.70
C VAL A 799 30.36 -11.75 34.47
N ALA A 800 29.59 -12.58 33.77
CA ALA A 800 28.92 -13.72 34.40
C ALA A 800 29.93 -14.82 34.79
N ALA A 801 31.01 -14.99 34.01
CA ALA A 801 32.07 -15.95 34.27
C ALA A 801 32.79 -15.70 35.59
N ASP A 802 33.04 -14.43 35.93
CA ASP A 802 33.67 -14.00 37.19
C ASP A 802 32.90 -14.46 38.45
N LYS A 803 31.61 -14.81 38.32
CA LYS A 803 30.80 -15.34 39.44
C LYS A 803 30.99 -16.84 39.70
N GLY A 804 31.63 -17.56 38.78
CA GLY A 804 31.90 -19.01 38.86
C GLY A 804 30.66 -19.91 38.69
N ILE A 805 29.68 -19.80 39.58
CA ILE A 805 28.43 -20.59 39.54
C ILE A 805 27.25 -19.69 39.22
N LEU A 806 26.53 -20.05 38.16
CA LEU A 806 25.40 -19.29 37.64
C LEU A 806 24.06 -19.97 38.02
N ARG A 807 23.23 -19.26 38.79
CA ARG A 807 21.91 -19.77 39.20
C ARG A 807 20.81 -19.23 38.28
N VAL A 808 20.26 -20.07 37.40
CA VAL A 808 19.30 -19.68 36.33
C VAL A 808 18.18 -20.71 36.13
N GLN A 809 17.07 -20.29 35.52
CA GLN A 809 15.96 -21.19 35.16
C GLN A 809 16.25 -21.90 33.84
N VAL A 810 16.46 -23.21 33.90
CA VAL A 810 16.64 -24.09 32.73
C VAL A 810 15.98 -25.44 33.01
N ARG A 811 15.57 -26.15 31.96
CA ARG A 811 14.98 -27.48 32.11
C ARG A 811 16.06 -28.48 32.53
N LYS A 812 15.77 -29.27 33.58
CA LYS A 812 16.64 -30.34 34.06
C LYS A 812 16.73 -31.47 33.02
N ARG A 813 17.94 -31.89 32.70
CA ARG A 813 18.27 -32.97 31.76
C ARG A 813 19.28 -33.93 32.37
N PHE A 814 19.42 -35.11 31.77
CA PHE A 814 20.36 -36.15 32.18
C PHE A 814 21.09 -36.68 30.95
N CYS A 815 22.40 -36.91 31.10
CA CYS A 815 23.22 -37.44 30.03
C CYS A 815 22.87 -38.91 29.75
N VAL A 816 22.62 -39.25 28.48
CA VAL A 816 22.32 -40.64 28.08
C VAL A 816 23.52 -41.59 28.22
N ARG A 817 24.75 -41.06 28.33
CA ARG A 817 26.00 -41.86 28.46
C ARG A 817 26.44 -42.10 29.91
N CYS A 818 26.39 -41.07 30.75
CA CYS A 818 26.96 -41.11 32.11
C CYS A 818 25.94 -40.79 33.22
N ASP A 819 24.68 -40.55 32.86
CA ASP A 819 23.57 -40.19 33.75
C ASP A 819 23.77 -38.92 34.61
N ALA A 820 24.84 -38.16 34.35
CA ALA A 820 25.09 -36.88 35.02
C ALA A 820 23.96 -35.87 34.70
N GLY A 821 23.43 -35.23 35.74
CA GLY A 821 22.44 -34.18 35.62
C GLY A 821 23.04 -32.89 35.03
N SER A 822 22.37 -32.30 34.04
CA SER A 822 22.81 -31.07 33.37
C SER A 822 21.61 -30.20 33.00
N GLY A 823 21.86 -28.90 32.78
CA GLY A 823 20.89 -27.97 32.16
C GLY A 823 21.16 -27.73 30.67
N LEU A 824 22.22 -28.35 30.11
CA LEU A 824 22.70 -28.18 28.75
C LEU A 824 22.28 -29.35 27.86
N LEU A 825 22.38 -29.18 26.53
CA LEU A 825 22.15 -30.24 25.55
C LEU A 825 23.30 -31.25 25.47
N THR A 826 24.53 -30.79 25.71
CA THR A 826 25.74 -31.62 25.69
C THR A 826 26.30 -31.76 27.10
N CYS A 827 26.70 -32.98 27.47
CA CYS A 827 27.27 -33.27 28.77
C CYS A 827 28.70 -32.74 28.88
N ILE A 828 28.94 -31.93 29.91
CA ILE A 828 30.26 -31.38 30.24
C ILE A 828 30.92 -32.06 31.44
N ALA A 829 30.34 -33.18 31.93
CA ALA A 829 30.92 -33.92 33.04
C ALA A 829 32.25 -34.55 32.62
N GLN A 830 33.24 -34.51 33.53
CA GLN A 830 34.48 -35.25 33.33
C GLN A 830 34.25 -36.74 33.58
N THR A 831 34.75 -37.56 32.68
CA THR A 831 34.81 -39.01 32.83
C THR A 831 35.92 -39.39 33.81
N SER A 832 35.95 -40.65 34.25
CA SER A 832 37.02 -41.19 35.11
C SER A 832 38.42 -41.12 34.47
N ALA A 833 38.51 -40.94 33.14
CA ALA A 833 39.75 -40.73 32.39
C ALA A 833 40.17 -39.26 32.24
N GLY A 834 39.41 -38.32 32.81
CA GLY A 834 39.69 -36.87 32.72
C GLY A 834 39.18 -36.18 31.45
N GLU A 835 38.59 -36.93 30.52
CA GLU A 835 37.99 -36.40 29.28
C GLU A 835 36.55 -35.91 29.51
N VAL A 836 36.10 -34.92 28.73
CA VAL A 836 34.71 -34.43 28.77
C VAL A 836 33.79 -35.46 28.10
N CYS A 837 32.71 -35.85 28.78
CA CYS A 837 31.81 -36.92 28.33
C CYS A 837 31.18 -36.68 26.93
N GLY A 838 30.77 -35.44 26.64
CA GLY A 838 30.20 -35.05 25.35
C GLY A 838 28.87 -35.73 24.98
N GLY A 839 28.30 -36.55 25.86
CA GLY A 839 27.04 -37.26 25.58
C GLY A 839 25.82 -36.33 25.55
N ARG A 840 24.82 -36.68 24.75
CA ARG A 840 23.55 -35.93 24.67
C ARG A 840 22.80 -35.96 26.01
N CYS A 841 22.18 -34.84 26.36
CA CYS A 841 21.39 -34.69 27.58
C CYS A 841 19.90 -34.50 27.24
N GLU A 842 19.08 -35.38 27.78
CA GLU A 842 17.64 -35.41 27.53
C GLU A 842 16.85 -35.24 28.84
N PRO A 843 15.67 -34.61 28.81
CA PRO A 843 14.79 -34.56 29.97
C PRO A 843 14.24 -35.97 30.27
N ARG A 844 14.15 -36.35 31.55
CA ARG A 844 13.43 -37.57 31.94
C ARG A 844 11.92 -37.37 31.75
N THR A 845 11.21 -38.44 31.38
CA THR A 845 9.78 -38.48 31.05
C THR A 845 8.82 -38.35 32.24
N GLU A 846 9.28 -37.88 33.41
CA GLU A 846 8.39 -37.77 34.57
C GLU A 846 7.39 -36.62 34.43
N ALA A 847 6.12 -36.99 34.58
CA ALA A 847 4.89 -36.22 34.40
C ALA A 847 4.68 -35.09 35.45
N GLU A 848 5.74 -34.53 36.01
CA GLU A 848 5.62 -33.35 36.87
C GLU A 848 5.58 -32.10 35.98
N ASN A 849 4.41 -31.47 35.91
CA ASN A 849 4.14 -30.19 35.23
C ASN A 849 4.01 -30.20 33.70
N SER A 850 3.41 -31.24 33.09
CA SER A 850 3.08 -31.21 31.64
C SER A 850 2.14 -30.06 31.24
N THR A 851 1.35 -29.56 32.20
CA THR A 851 0.41 -28.44 32.05
C THR A 851 1.02 -27.06 32.36
N ALA A 852 2.26 -26.99 32.87
CA ALA A 852 2.87 -25.70 33.20
C ALA A 852 3.25 -24.93 31.94
N ARG A 853 2.99 -23.61 31.96
CA ARG A 853 3.36 -22.68 30.87
C ARG A 853 4.88 -22.67 30.58
N ARG A 854 5.71 -23.01 31.58
CA ARG A 854 7.17 -23.12 31.47
C ARG A 854 7.69 -24.28 32.31
N MET A 855 8.61 -25.07 31.75
CA MET A 855 9.10 -26.31 32.34
C MET A 855 10.50 -26.19 33.00
N GLY A 856 11.09 -25.01 33.04
CA GLY A 856 12.40 -24.81 33.64
C GLY A 856 12.35 -24.70 35.16
N VAL A 857 13.41 -25.20 35.80
CA VAL A 857 13.62 -25.14 37.25
C VAL A 857 14.90 -24.37 37.54
N MET A 858 15.03 -23.80 38.73
CA MET A 858 16.27 -23.14 39.12
C MET A 858 17.40 -24.17 39.23
N GLN A 859 18.42 -24.04 38.38
CA GLN A 859 19.63 -24.86 38.40
C GLN A 859 20.88 -24.02 38.60
N SER A 860 21.94 -24.66 39.12
CA SER A 860 23.27 -24.08 39.27
C SER A 860 24.18 -24.63 38.16
N LEU A 861 24.63 -23.76 37.26
CA LEU A 861 25.49 -24.11 36.13
C LEU A 861 26.92 -23.60 36.36
N PRO A 862 27.97 -24.44 36.18
CA PRO A 862 29.36 -24.02 36.31
C PRO A 862 29.80 -23.25 35.06
N ILE A 863 29.50 -21.94 35.01
CA ILE A 863 29.63 -21.15 33.77
C ILE A 863 31.05 -21.09 33.23
N GLN A 864 32.06 -21.07 34.10
CA GLN A 864 33.47 -21.07 33.69
C GLN A 864 33.83 -22.34 32.91
N ASN A 865 33.46 -23.51 33.43
CA ASN A 865 33.70 -24.80 32.77
C ASN A 865 32.98 -24.88 31.42
N ILE A 866 31.77 -24.31 31.30
CA ILE A 866 31.03 -24.29 30.04
C ILE A 866 31.75 -23.41 29.01
N ILE A 867 32.26 -22.25 29.43
CA ILE A 867 33.03 -21.34 28.55
C ILE A 867 34.34 -22.00 28.11
N ASP A 868 35.06 -22.65 29.02
CA ASP A 868 36.33 -23.30 28.70
C ASP A 868 36.12 -24.49 27.76
N ALA A 869 35.05 -25.27 27.96
CA ALA A 869 34.66 -26.33 27.04
C ALA A 869 34.32 -25.78 25.64
N ALA A 870 33.51 -24.72 25.56
CA ALA A 870 33.14 -24.09 24.29
C ALA A 870 34.37 -23.50 23.56
N ARG A 871 35.32 -22.91 24.31
CA ARG A 871 36.56 -22.38 23.78
C ARG A 871 37.45 -23.47 23.19
N ASN A 872 37.60 -24.58 23.90
CA ASN A 872 38.40 -25.73 23.44
C ASN A 872 37.77 -26.39 22.21
N ASN A 873 36.44 -26.48 22.16
CA ASN A 873 35.72 -27.06 21.03
C ASN A 873 35.91 -26.25 19.74
N LEU A 874 35.86 -24.91 19.84
CA LEU A 874 35.90 -24.04 18.65
C LEU A 874 37.30 -23.74 18.11
N ASP A 875 38.33 -23.91 18.95
CA ASP A 875 39.72 -23.49 18.68
C ASP A 875 39.82 -22.05 18.14
N ILE A 876 39.21 -21.10 18.85
CA ILE A 876 39.27 -19.67 18.51
C ILE A 876 39.71 -18.80 19.68
N ARG A 877 40.20 -17.61 19.34
CA ARG A 877 40.35 -16.52 20.32
C ARG A 877 38.98 -15.99 20.72
N MET A 878 38.68 -16.02 22.01
CA MET A 878 37.41 -15.54 22.54
C MET A 878 37.15 -14.06 22.21
N PRO A 879 35.97 -13.71 21.67
CA PRO A 879 35.57 -12.33 21.46
C PRO A 879 35.50 -11.55 22.78
N GLN A 880 35.84 -10.25 22.75
CA GLN A 880 35.81 -9.42 23.96
C GLN A 880 34.41 -9.23 24.54
N ILE A 881 33.37 -9.24 23.68
CA ILE A 881 31.99 -8.98 24.10
C ILE A 881 31.08 -10.07 23.53
N VAL A 882 30.68 -11.01 24.39
CA VAL A 882 29.58 -11.94 24.11
C VAL A 882 28.39 -11.56 24.99
N LYS A 883 27.23 -11.35 24.38
CA LYS A 883 25.99 -10.94 25.06
C LYS A 883 24.97 -12.06 25.04
N CYS A 884 24.34 -12.34 26.18
CA CYS A 884 23.35 -13.41 26.30
C CYS A 884 22.00 -12.89 26.83
N VAL A 885 21.00 -13.75 26.91
CA VAL A 885 19.66 -13.39 27.39
C VAL A 885 19.58 -13.38 28.92
N LYS A 886 18.67 -12.56 29.47
CA LYS A 886 18.41 -12.55 30.93
C LYS A 886 17.77 -13.87 31.39
N GLY A 887 16.87 -14.43 30.58
CA GLY A 887 16.17 -15.68 30.87
C GLY A 887 15.49 -16.20 29.60
N LEU A 888 15.17 -17.49 29.60
CA LEU A 888 14.51 -18.15 28.49
C LEU A 888 12.99 -18.01 28.59
N MET A 889 12.37 -17.60 27.48
CA MET A 889 10.92 -17.39 27.38
C MET A 889 10.18 -18.61 26.80
N SER A 890 10.92 -19.57 26.22
CA SER A 890 10.37 -20.78 25.61
C SER A 890 9.76 -21.72 26.66
N LYS A 891 8.71 -22.47 26.29
CA LYS A 891 8.08 -23.47 27.18
C LYS A 891 9.11 -24.48 27.69
N GLY A 892 9.98 -24.95 26.81
CA GLY A 892 11.03 -25.92 27.11
C GLY A 892 12.22 -25.38 27.90
N GLN A 893 12.37 -24.05 28.06
CA GLN A 893 13.49 -23.36 28.73
C GLN A 893 14.85 -24.09 28.53
N THR A 894 15.15 -24.43 27.28
CA THR A 894 16.40 -25.08 26.87
C THR A 894 17.38 -24.04 26.36
N PRO A 895 18.59 -23.92 26.93
CA PRO A 895 19.58 -22.98 26.46
C PRO A 895 20.19 -23.41 25.12
N GLU A 896 20.52 -22.44 24.28
CA GLU A 896 21.35 -22.66 23.08
C GLU A 896 22.81 -22.98 23.47
N ALA A 897 23.51 -23.76 22.65
CA ALA A 897 24.95 -24.00 22.80
C ALA A 897 25.72 -22.66 22.77
N LEU A 898 26.65 -22.47 23.72
CA LEU A 898 27.40 -21.21 23.83
C LEU A 898 28.33 -21.00 22.63
N GLU A 899 28.83 -22.08 22.04
CA GLU A 899 29.66 -22.10 20.85
C GLU A 899 29.05 -21.27 19.72
N LYS A 900 27.76 -21.47 19.45
CA LYS A 900 27.01 -20.70 18.43
C LYS A 900 27.03 -19.21 18.73
N GLY A 901 26.80 -18.84 19.97
CA GLY A 901 26.80 -17.45 20.40
C GLY A 901 28.18 -16.79 20.38
N ILE A 902 29.22 -17.56 20.65
CA ILE A 902 30.63 -17.12 20.56
C ILE A 902 31.00 -16.84 19.10
N LEU A 903 30.66 -17.77 18.18
CA LEU A 903 30.90 -17.59 16.74
C LEU A 903 30.11 -16.39 16.19
N ARG A 904 28.83 -16.23 16.56
CA ARG A 904 28.05 -15.03 16.18
C ARG A 904 28.71 -13.74 16.68
N ALA A 905 29.24 -13.73 17.90
CA ALA A 905 29.95 -12.57 18.44
C ALA A 905 31.27 -12.29 17.69
N ALA A 906 32.00 -13.33 17.27
CA ALA A 906 33.21 -13.18 16.45
C ALA A 906 32.90 -12.48 15.11
N HIS A 907 31.77 -12.85 14.50
CA HIS A 907 31.27 -12.26 13.24
C HIS A 907 30.42 -10.99 13.43
N ARG A 908 30.26 -10.49 14.67
CA ARG A 908 29.44 -9.31 15.01
C ARG A 908 27.97 -9.45 14.55
N LEU A 909 27.38 -10.63 14.73
CA LEU A 909 26.01 -10.95 14.33
C LEU A 909 25.07 -11.10 15.55
N PRO A 910 23.87 -10.52 15.51
CA PRO A 910 22.85 -10.74 16.53
C PRO A 910 22.11 -12.06 16.30
N VAL A 911 21.43 -12.56 17.33
CA VAL A 911 20.46 -13.66 17.21
C VAL A 911 19.06 -13.17 17.57
N PHE A 912 18.04 -13.63 16.83
CA PHE A 912 16.63 -13.38 17.13
C PHE A 912 16.05 -14.48 18.04
N ARG A 913 14.80 -14.32 18.48
CA ARG A 913 14.19 -15.12 19.56
C ARG A 913 14.10 -16.63 19.27
N ASP A 914 14.10 -16.99 17.99
CA ASP A 914 13.99 -18.33 17.42
C ASP A 914 15.35 -18.91 16.99
N GLY A 915 16.46 -18.22 17.25
CA GLY A 915 17.80 -18.70 16.90
C GLY A 915 18.29 -18.29 15.50
N THR A 916 17.44 -17.62 14.71
CA THR A 916 17.78 -17.15 13.36
C THR A 916 18.49 -15.80 13.37
N ILE A 917 19.24 -15.53 12.30
CA ILE A 917 19.82 -14.22 11.99
C ILE A 917 18.92 -13.59 10.93
N ARG A 918 18.48 -12.35 11.16
CA ARG A 918 17.46 -11.70 10.33
C ARG A 918 17.89 -10.29 9.93
N PHE A 919 17.60 -9.93 8.70
CA PHE A 919 17.80 -8.59 8.15
C PHE A 919 16.44 -8.07 7.65
N ASP A 920 15.96 -6.95 8.21
CA ASP A 920 14.67 -6.37 7.82
C ASP A 920 14.91 -5.40 6.65
N MET A 921 14.21 -5.62 5.54
CA MET A 921 14.20 -4.73 4.36
C MET A 921 12.77 -4.31 4.01
N SER A 922 12.62 -3.08 3.52
CA SER A 922 11.43 -2.68 2.76
C SER A 922 11.50 -3.33 1.39
N ASP A 923 10.52 -4.17 1.08
CA ASP A 923 10.34 -4.81 -0.20
C ASP A 923 9.50 -3.93 -1.14
N VAL A 924 9.90 -3.90 -2.41
CA VAL A 924 9.21 -3.18 -3.48
C VAL A 924 9.08 -4.14 -4.65
N PRO A 925 7.88 -4.30 -5.23
CA PRO A 925 7.68 -5.23 -6.34
C PRO A 925 8.39 -4.75 -7.60
N ILE A 926 9.05 -5.68 -8.28
CA ILE A 926 9.65 -5.49 -9.60
C ILE A 926 9.34 -6.71 -10.46
N THR A 927 9.23 -6.52 -11.77
CA THR A 927 9.01 -7.63 -12.72
C THR A 927 10.13 -7.75 -13.75
N HIS A 928 10.84 -6.66 -13.97
CA HIS A 928 11.90 -6.59 -14.97
C HIS A 928 13.04 -5.71 -14.48
N PHE A 929 14.24 -6.02 -14.95
CA PHE A 929 15.45 -5.27 -14.63
C PHE A 929 16.37 -5.21 -15.86
N ARG A 930 17.32 -4.27 -15.85
CA ARG A 930 18.47 -4.28 -16.76
C ARG A 930 19.69 -4.79 -16.01
N PRO A 931 20.56 -5.62 -16.63
CA PRO A 931 21.78 -6.10 -15.97
C PRO A 931 22.65 -4.98 -15.37
N ARG A 932 22.70 -3.81 -16.04
CA ARG A 932 23.41 -2.63 -15.55
C ARG A 932 22.84 -2.07 -14.25
N GLU A 933 21.52 -2.08 -14.07
CA GLU A 933 20.83 -1.53 -12.88
C GLU A 933 21.23 -2.30 -11.62
N ILE A 934 21.51 -3.60 -11.74
CA ILE A 934 21.86 -4.49 -10.62
C ILE A 934 23.35 -4.77 -10.52
N ASN A 935 24.16 -4.26 -11.46
CA ASN A 935 25.60 -4.43 -11.51
C ASN A 935 26.03 -5.92 -11.54
N VAL A 936 25.36 -6.73 -12.37
CA VAL A 936 25.68 -8.16 -12.58
C VAL A 936 26.13 -8.39 -14.02
N SER A 937 27.19 -9.20 -14.21
CA SER A 937 27.69 -9.51 -15.54
C SER A 937 26.73 -10.43 -16.31
N ILE A 938 26.76 -10.30 -17.64
CA ILE A 938 25.90 -11.08 -18.54
C ILE A 938 26.25 -12.57 -18.45
N GLU A 939 27.53 -12.91 -18.29
CA GLU A 939 27.97 -14.30 -18.09
C GLU A 939 27.35 -14.89 -16.83
N ARG A 940 27.26 -14.11 -15.75
CA ARG A 940 26.67 -14.58 -14.49
C ARG A 940 25.15 -14.75 -14.62
N LEU A 941 24.47 -13.83 -15.29
CA LEU A 941 23.04 -13.95 -15.57
C LEU A 941 22.73 -15.18 -16.42
N ARG A 942 23.53 -15.45 -17.46
CA ARG A 942 23.40 -16.67 -18.28
C ARG A 942 23.60 -17.95 -17.47
N GLN A 943 24.53 -17.95 -16.50
CA GLN A 943 24.69 -19.08 -15.55
C GLN A 943 23.48 -19.28 -14.63
N LEU A 944 22.75 -18.20 -14.31
CA LEU A 944 21.53 -18.23 -13.52
C LEU A 944 20.28 -18.58 -14.34
N GLY A 945 20.42 -18.81 -15.66
CA GLY A 945 19.32 -19.18 -16.56
C GLY A 945 18.79 -18.04 -17.42
N TYR A 946 19.17 -16.79 -17.16
CA TYR A 946 18.75 -15.63 -17.95
C TYR A 946 19.50 -15.59 -19.29
N THR A 947 18.87 -16.09 -20.34
CA THR A 947 19.50 -16.24 -21.67
C THR A 947 18.94 -15.27 -22.72
N ILE A 948 17.74 -14.75 -22.50
CA ILE A 948 17.00 -13.91 -23.44
C ILE A 948 16.39 -12.68 -22.74
N ASP A 949 16.08 -11.67 -23.52
CA ASP A 949 15.35 -10.48 -23.08
C ASP A 949 13.83 -10.59 -23.30
N VAL A 950 13.10 -9.55 -22.90
CA VAL A 950 11.63 -9.46 -23.03
C VAL A 950 11.10 -9.46 -24.46
N ASP A 951 11.96 -9.22 -25.45
CA ASP A 951 11.60 -9.22 -26.87
C ASP A 951 12.05 -10.52 -27.56
N GLY A 952 12.53 -11.51 -26.78
CA GLY A 952 12.96 -12.83 -27.25
C GLY A 952 14.35 -12.84 -27.89
N GLN A 953 15.14 -11.77 -27.74
CA GLN A 953 16.50 -11.70 -28.26
C GLN A 953 17.50 -12.26 -27.26
N GLU A 954 18.61 -12.80 -27.77
CA GLU A 954 19.70 -13.29 -26.91
C GLU A 954 20.26 -12.15 -26.04
N LEU A 955 20.46 -12.41 -24.75
CA LEU A 955 21.02 -11.44 -23.81
C LEU A 955 22.52 -11.23 -24.09
N ARG A 956 22.89 -10.05 -24.60
CA ARG A 956 24.22 -9.67 -25.12
C ARG A 956 24.76 -8.36 -24.55
N ASP A 957 23.90 -7.46 -24.08
CA ASP A 957 24.31 -6.19 -23.46
C ASP A 957 23.59 -5.90 -22.13
N GLY A 958 24.05 -4.87 -21.44
CA GLY A 958 23.56 -4.50 -20.10
C GLY A 958 22.35 -3.58 -20.08
N GLU A 959 21.86 -3.12 -21.23
CA GLU A 959 20.70 -2.24 -21.39
C GLU A 959 19.43 -3.01 -21.77
N GLN A 960 19.58 -4.24 -22.26
CA GLN A 960 18.47 -5.17 -22.47
C GLN A 960 17.65 -5.36 -21.19
N VAL A 961 16.33 -5.37 -21.36
CA VAL A 961 15.38 -5.57 -20.26
C VAL A 961 15.08 -7.06 -20.14
N VAL A 962 15.31 -7.61 -18.96
CA VAL A 962 15.13 -9.04 -18.66
C VAL A 962 13.96 -9.19 -17.68
N GLU A 963 13.14 -10.22 -17.88
CA GLU A 963 12.08 -10.61 -16.94
C GLU A 963 12.70 -11.32 -15.73
N LEU A 964 12.33 -10.91 -14.52
CA LEU A 964 12.84 -11.48 -13.27
C LEU A 964 12.16 -12.82 -12.98
N TYR A 965 12.94 -13.85 -12.65
CA TYR A 965 12.35 -15.13 -12.24
C TYR A 965 11.56 -14.99 -10.92
N PRO A 966 10.49 -15.79 -10.71
CA PRO A 966 9.52 -15.54 -9.64
C PRO A 966 10.06 -15.53 -8.21
N GLN A 967 11.18 -16.20 -7.92
CA GLN A 967 11.77 -16.29 -6.57
C GLN A 967 13.13 -15.60 -6.46
N ASP A 968 13.62 -15.00 -7.56
CA ASP A 968 14.80 -14.17 -7.54
C ASP A 968 14.45 -12.80 -6.97
N PHE A 969 15.38 -12.21 -6.23
CA PHE A 969 15.22 -10.89 -5.65
C PHE A 969 16.55 -10.14 -5.63
N ILE A 970 16.47 -8.83 -5.78
CA ILE A 970 17.64 -7.95 -5.82
C ILE A 970 17.83 -7.35 -4.42
N VAL A 971 18.97 -7.67 -3.82
CA VAL A 971 19.28 -7.29 -2.43
C VAL A 971 19.83 -5.87 -2.36
N SER A 972 19.43 -5.12 -1.32
CA SER A 972 20.02 -3.81 -1.03
C SER A 972 21.51 -3.93 -0.68
N LYS A 973 22.35 -3.05 -1.23
CA LYS A 973 23.79 -2.96 -0.89
C LYS A 973 24.04 -2.81 0.62
N ARG A 974 23.10 -2.23 1.38
CA ARG A 974 23.20 -2.13 2.85
C ARG A 974 23.21 -3.49 3.57
N ALA A 975 22.69 -4.55 2.93
CA ALA A 975 22.67 -5.90 3.48
C ALA A 975 23.96 -6.68 3.19
N GLU A 976 24.79 -6.23 2.24
CA GLU A 976 25.94 -6.97 1.70
C GLU A 976 26.89 -7.44 2.80
N ASP A 977 27.48 -6.52 3.58
CA ASP A 977 28.39 -6.86 4.68
C ASP A 977 27.73 -7.77 5.73
N PHE A 978 26.44 -7.57 6.01
CA PHE A 978 25.73 -8.36 7.01
C PHE A 978 25.49 -9.80 6.55
N LEU A 979 25.09 -9.99 5.29
CA LEU A 979 24.88 -11.31 4.69
C LEU A 979 26.20 -12.05 4.50
N LEU A 980 27.26 -11.36 4.05
CA LEU A 980 28.61 -11.94 3.94
C LEU A 980 29.16 -12.41 5.29
N ARG A 981 28.97 -11.63 6.36
CA ARG A 981 29.35 -12.10 7.71
C ARG A 981 28.48 -13.28 8.15
N THR A 982 27.23 -13.34 7.70
CA THR A 982 26.33 -14.46 8.00
C THR A 982 26.78 -15.74 7.31
N THR A 983 27.23 -15.68 6.05
CA THR A 983 27.77 -16.86 5.34
C THR A 983 29.07 -17.35 6.00
N GLN A 984 29.98 -16.44 6.36
CA GLN A 984 31.20 -16.75 7.10
C GLN A 984 30.91 -17.39 8.47
N PHE A 985 29.88 -16.90 9.17
CA PHE A 985 29.43 -17.52 10.42
C PHE A 985 28.90 -18.94 10.20
N VAL A 986 28.13 -19.19 9.13
CA VAL A 986 27.62 -20.53 8.82
C VAL A 986 28.77 -21.48 8.53
N ASP A 987 29.76 -21.07 7.75
CA ASP A 987 30.91 -21.90 7.43
C ASP A 987 31.77 -22.22 8.66
N ASP A 988 32.09 -21.21 9.48
CA ASP A 988 32.79 -21.44 10.75
C ASP A 988 31.98 -22.34 11.69
N LEU A 989 30.64 -22.23 11.69
CA LEU A 989 29.78 -23.09 12.49
C LEU A 989 29.81 -24.54 11.98
N LEU A 990 29.75 -24.74 10.66
CA LEU A 990 29.86 -26.07 10.04
C LEU A 990 31.21 -26.71 10.37
N VAL A 991 32.31 -25.99 10.17
CA VAL A 991 33.67 -26.51 10.37
C VAL A 991 33.99 -26.72 11.85
N ARG A 992 33.78 -25.70 12.69
CA ARG A 992 34.30 -25.71 14.07
C ARG A 992 33.37 -26.35 15.08
N PHE A 993 32.07 -26.34 14.84
CA PHE A 993 31.09 -26.90 15.78
C PHE A 993 30.53 -28.25 15.31
N TYR A 994 30.23 -28.39 14.02
CA TYR A 994 29.70 -29.63 13.47
C TYR A 994 30.76 -30.53 12.82
N GLY A 995 32.00 -30.06 12.61
CA GLY A 995 33.04 -30.85 11.94
C GLY A 995 32.69 -31.21 10.49
N LEU A 996 31.97 -30.33 9.79
CA LEU A 996 31.55 -30.48 8.39
C LEU A 996 32.35 -29.52 7.49
N GLU A 997 32.34 -29.77 6.19
CA GLU A 997 32.94 -28.87 5.20
C GLU A 997 32.21 -27.52 5.15
N PRO A 998 32.91 -26.40 4.83
CA PRO A 998 32.26 -25.12 4.57
C PRO A 998 31.34 -25.20 3.35
N PHE A 999 30.31 -24.37 3.32
CA PHE A 999 29.30 -24.36 2.26
C PHE A 999 29.44 -23.18 1.31
N TYR A 1000 29.61 -21.96 1.83
CA TYR A 1000 29.60 -20.74 1.01
C TYR A 1000 30.98 -20.38 0.45
N ASN A 1001 32.04 -20.57 1.25
CA ASN A 1001 33.42 -20.15 0.99
C ASN A 1001 33.58 -18.62 0.91
#